data_AF-A0AAU0SCM2-F1
#
_entry.id   AF-A0AAU0SCM2-F1
#
_cell.length_a   1.000
_cell.length_b   1.000
_cell.length_c   1.000
_cell.angle_alpha   90.00
_cell.angle_beta   90.00
_cell.angle_gamma   90.00
#
_symmetry.space_group_name_H-M   'P 1'
#
loop_
_entity.id
_entity.type
_entity.pdbx_description
1 polymer ?
#
loop_
_entity_poly.entity_id
_entity_poly.type
_entity_poly.pdbx_seq_one_letter_code
_entity_poly.pdbx_strand_id
1 'polypeptide(L)'
;MNRYAYEFDINSNSIAARVIRLVGYDKRVLELGCSSGHMSAILQAHGCQVVGVDFDAVAVETARQYCSAVYAINLENADWPQEMSGEAAFDVIVAADVLEHLRDPGRCFEYFRQLLKPDGILIISTPNIAYGGVIASLLQGTFHYAETGLLDKTHVHFFTEQSLRELLLAKAYSVVHFDSVNADIDHPEFSKYWDALDADLRKKIQERPNAMAFQFILTAFPSETRQLDTSLAEIYRQYELKNNVAQKKFEAEILNLKTMLLEKKHECEKHVAGKLQLTEQQNRLEEELARIEQESRKTNLVLQTILTSTTWQISAPLRYVARAVPLSLRQAIGRFLKRSIFLTELIFLGPTKGWPYLANLLKRKFLAKNKIFTKFCSKVAALTLPTVATPPEAARSLDIDYSLAIPFKFELPVLADNTVVAAVIHLFYEDLAVECRTYLSKIPCNVDIYISTTDAFKAGIIQQVFKSWTKGTVDVRIVPNRGRDIAPKLISFADVYHKYEYVLCLHGKRSHHANVLAPWRHFIFESLLGNEEIVKSILFAFETNPKLGMISSQHFEPMRHWTNWGGNFAKASALATRMGFGIDEKAALDFPSGSMFWARTAALKPLLDLHLSIEKFDPELGQTDATLAHALERVFFHSCEYAGYQWMKVACSEFFANTPAIIEVADADAFLHYQAEYGFELLKPNGVKPRALPVPAVANAASSLFERVRDSALGTAIVLDPAVKIAIGLVSYNNSREELRLAIESAKISLQTAGYEVNAKLFVLDNGADTTEYIEQSDLIERQAPKGNVGFGAGHNHLMKIAFARQFDVYIAINPDGALHPDAISEMMKTMMAANGRAIVEALQFPSEHPKPYDPHTLDTPWVSGACLAVPRAAFEATAGFDETFFMYCEDVDFSWRAKAHGFALKTNPRALFFHSVTNRKMTPATLEMILRSGYILAKKWNAFEFEQEMKLTLVERNFVVPSVAVETVPKEWSQYADFTHQFSFSNPRW
;
A
#
# COMPACT_ATOMS: atom_id res chain seq x y z
N MET A 1 31.56 34.86 23.26
CA MET A 1 30.60 33.74 23.15
C MET A 1 30.62 33.29 21.71
N ASN A 2 30.85 32.00 21.48
CA ASN A 2 30.95 31.42 20.15
C ASN A 2 29.57 31.47 19.48
N ARG A 3 29.45 32.12 18.32
CA ARG A 3 28.16 32.44 17.68
C ARG A 3 27.35 31.19 17.26
N TYR A 4 27.98 30.02 17.21
CA TYR A 4 27.42 28.75 16.75
C TYR A 4 27.47 27.63 17.80
N ALA A 5 27.60 27.96 19.09
CA ALA A 5 27.54 26.95 20.16
C ALA A 5 26.08 26.58 20.48
N TYR A 6 25.70 25.32 20.21
CA TYR A 6 24.39 24.74 20.57
C TYR A 6 24.55 23.32 21.12
N GLU A 7 23.63 22.87 21.98
CA GLU A 7 23.58 21.48 22.43
C GLU A 7 23.19 20.56 21.27
N PHE A 8 24.00 19.53 21.03
CA PHE A 8 23.90 18.71 19.84
C PHE A 8 23.13 17.42 20.12
N ASP A 9 21.99 17.24 19.44
CA ASP A 9 21.24 15.98 19.39
C ASP A 9 21.39 15.34 18.01
N ILE A 10 22.07 14.19 17.95
CA ILE A 10 22.30 13.44 16.71
C ILE A 10 21.02 12.83 16.13
N ASN A 11 19.97 12.68 16.93
CA ASN A 11 18.66 12.18 16.49
C ASN A 11 17.75 13.32 16.03
N SER A 12 18.18 14.58 16.16
CA SER A 12 17.44 15.72 15.69
C SER A 12 17.37 15.78 14.15
N ASN A 13 16.42 16.57 13.67
CA ASN A 13 16.29 16.94 12.26
C ASN A 13 17.18 18.12 11.85
N SER A 14 18.14 18.52 12.69
CA SER A 14 19.07 19.60 12.36
C SER A 14 19.96 19.26 11.16
N ILE A 15 20.43 20.29 10.47
CA ILE A 15 21.32 20.15 9.31
C ILE A 15 22.60 19.43 9.70
N ALA A 16 23.23 19.84 10.79
CA ALA A 16 24.46 19.21 11.23
C ALA A 16 24.25 17.73 11.60
N ALA A 17 23.12 17.34 12.23
CA ALA A 17 22.81 15.94 12.46
C ALA A 17 22.61 15.14 11.15
N ARG A 18 21.97 15.74 10.14
CA ARG A 18 21.82 15.12 8.81
C ARG A 18 23.15 14.98 8.07
N VAL A 19 23.98 16.02 8.06
CA VAL A 19 25.32 16.00 7.47
C VAL A 19 26.15 14.90 8.11
N ILE A 20 26.18 14.80 9.43
CA ILE A 20 26.91 13.76 10.16
C ILE A 20 26.44 12.35 9.77
N ARG A 21 25.13 12.13 9.66
CA ARG A 21 24.58 10.84 9.21
C ARG A 21 24.98 10.50 7.77
N LEU A 22 25.00 11.49 6.88
CA LEU A 22 25.42 11.31 5.48
C LEU A 22 26.93 11.06 5.34
N VAL A 23 27.76 11.65 6.21
CA VAL A 23 29.21 11.41 6.26
C VAL A 23 29.51 9.96 6.69
N GLY A 24 28.77 9.45 7.68
CA GLY A 24 28.96 8.09 8.20
C GLY A 24 30.19 7.95 9.10
N TYR A 25 30.75 6.74 9.14
CA TYR A 25 31.80 6.32 10.08
C TYR A 25 33.11 5.98 9.37
N ASP A 26 34.22 6.07 10.12
CA ASP A 26 35.56 5.64 9.70
C ASP A 26 36.02 6.24 8.35
N LYS A 27 35.59 7.46 8.04
CA LYS A 27 35.92 8.17 6.80
C LYS A 27 37.05 9.18 7.00
N ARG A 28 37.82 9.45 5.96
CA ARG A 28 38.65 10.65 5.90
C ARG A 28 37.81 11.81 5.37
N VAL A 29 37.56 12.80 6.22
CA VAL A 29 36.60 13.88 5.97
C VAL A 29 37.33 15.20 5.89
N LEU A 30 37.08 15.97 4.83
CA LEU A 30 37.45 17.38 4.77
C LEU A 30 36.23 18.22 5.14
N GLU A 31 36.28 18.88 6.28
CA GLU A 31 35.22 19.78 6.75
C GLU A 31 35.60 21.23 6.43
N LEU A 32 34.90 21.82 5.46
CA LEU A 32 35.05 23.23 5.10
C LEU A 32 34.12 24.06 5.99
N GLY A 33 34.64 25.15 6.56
CA GLY A 33 33.92 25.94 7.55
C GLY A 33 33.77 25.22 8.90
N CYS A 34 34.82 24.54 9.38
CA CYS A 34 34.73 23.72 10.60
C CYS A 34 34.50 24.55 11.87
N SER A 35 34.66 25.88 11.81
CA SER A 35 34.55 26.78 12.94
C SER A 35 35.37 26.25 14.13
N SER A 36 34.75 26.12 15.29
CA SER A 36 35.33 25.61 16.53
C SER A 36 35.33 24.08 16.67
N GLY A 37 34.90 23.36 15.63
CA GLY A 37 35.01 21.90 15.53
C GLY A 37 33.92 21.10 16.23
N HIS A 38 32.71 21.66 16.42
CA HIS A 38 31.60 20.94 17.07
C HIS A 38 31.14 19.71 16.28
N MET A 39 30.97 19.86 14.96
CA MET A 39 30.67 18.72 14.07
C MET A 39 31.89 17.81 13.95
N SER A 40 33.10 18.37 13.86
CA SER A 40 34.34 17.61 13.84
C SER A 40 34.50 16.70 15.07
N ALA A 41 34.12 17.15 16.26
CA ALA A 41 34.19 16.38 17.50
C ALA A 41 33.35 15.09 17.42
N ILE A 42 32.17 15.20 16.82
CA ILE A 42 31.24 14.07 16.67
C ILE A 42 31.70 13.15 15.54
N LEU A 43 32.16 13.71 14.41
CA LEU A 43 32.75 12.93 13.33
C LEU A 43 33.98 12.15 13.81
N GLN A 44 34.83 12.77 14.64
CA GLN A 44 35.95 12.10 15.29
C GLN A 44 35.47 10.97 16.21
N ALA A 45 34.40 11.18 16.98
CA ALA A 45 33.78 10.12 17.78
C ALA A 45 33.20 8.97 16.93
N HIS A 46 32.81 9.23 15.67
CA HIS A 46 32.46 8.22 14.67
C HIS A 46 33.65 7.53 14.01
N GLY A 47 34.87 7.72 14.52
CA GLY A 47 36.08 7.12 13.96
C GLY A 47 36.59 7.83 12.71
N CYS A 48 35.97 8.94 12.28
CA CYS A 48 36.42 9.67 11.12
C CYS A 48 37.71 10.44 11.40
N GLN A 49 38.61 10.45 10.41
CA GLN A 49 39.77 11.31 10.40
C GLN A 49 39.39 12.64 9.75
N VAL A 50 39.05 13.62 10.59
CA VAL A 50 38.59 14.93 10.13
C VAL A 50 39.79 15.86 9.91
N VAL A 51 39.84 16.49 8.74
CA VAL A 51 40.69 17.64 8.44
C VAL A 51 39.78 18.85 8.33
N GLY A 52 39.98 19.83 9.20
CA GLY A 52 39.16 21.04 9.24
C GLY A 52 39.79 22.20 8.47
N VAL A 53 38.97 23.01 7.82
CA VAL A 53 39.37 24.28 7.20
C VAL A 53 38.44 25.38 7.67
N ASP A 54 39.00 26.47 8.20
CA ASP A 54 38.26 27.69 8.52
C ASP A 54 39.19 28.91 8.37
N PHE A 55 38.67 30.09 8.07
CA PHE A 55 39.48 31.30 7.91
C PHE A 55 39.70 32.05 9.24
N ASP A 56 38.89 31.78 10.27
CA ASP A 56 39.05 32.37 11.60
C ASP A 56 40.11 31.62 12.41
N ALA A 57 41.27 32.24 12.57
CA ALA A 57 42.39 31.68 13.33
C ALA A 57 42.03 31.31 14.79
N VAL A 58 41.06 31.99 15.41
CA VAL A 58 40.62 31.69 16.79
C VAL A 58 39.74 30.44 16.82
N ALA A 59 38.87 30.28 15.83
CA ALA A 59 38.02 29.10 15.68
C ALA A 59 38.87 27.85 15.36
N VAL A 60 39.83 28.00 14.45
CA VAL A 60 40.81 26.97 14.07
C VAL A 60 41.56 26.43 15.29
N GLU A 61 42.04 27.30 16.18
CA GLU A 61 42.77 26.86 17.37
C GLU A 61 41.90 26.00 18.30
N THR A 62 40.61 26.30 18.39
CA THR A 62 39.65 25.52 19.17
C THR A 62 39.35 24.16 18.53
N ALA A 63 39.27 24.12 17.19
CA ALA A 63 38.97 22.90 16.43
C ALA A 63 40.13 21.88 16.43
N ARG A 64 41.38 22.31 16.71
CA ARG A 64 42.57 21.43 16.69
C ARG A 64 42.45 20.17 17.55
N GLN A 65 41.69 20.24 18.64
CA GLN A 65 41.50 19.10 19.54
C GLN A 65 40.62 17.99 18.93
N TYR A 66 39.81 18.32 17.93
CA TYR A 66 38.82 17.42 17.32
C TYR A 66 39.22 16.94 15.92
N CYS A 67 40.15 17.62 15.27
CA CYS A 67 40.60 17.30 13.92
C CYS A 67 42.01 16.72 13.93
N SER A 68 42.29 15.82 12.98
CA SER A 68 43.63 15.31 12.71
C SER A 68 44.58 16.39 12.18
N ALA A 69 44.05 17.38 11.45
CA ALA A 69 44.71 18.62 11.07
C ALA A 69 43.67 19.73 10.93
N VAL A 70 44.05 20.99 11.17
CA VAL A 70 43.21 22.16 10.91
C VAL A 70 44.03 23.24 10.23
N TYR A 71 43.49 23.78 9.14
CA TYR A 71 44.15 24.79 8.32
C TYR A 71 43.38 26.12 8.38
N ALA A 72 44.12 27.20 8.65
CA ALA A 72 43.60 28.57 8.64
C ALA A 72 43.61 29.12 7.20
N ILE A 73 42.62 28.74 6.39
CA ILE A 73 42.59 29.01 4.95
C ILE A 73 41.35 29.84 4.61
N ASN A 74 41.55 30.89 3.81
CA ASN A 74 40.47 31.60 3.16
C ASN A 74 40.16 30.97 1.80
N LEU A 75 38.97 30.37 1.65
CA LEU A 75 38.54 29.67 0.44
C LEU A 75 38.39 30.58 -0.80
N GLU A 76 38.37 31.91 -0.61
CA GLU A 76 38.41 32.90 -1.70
C GLU A 76 39.80 33.04 -2.33
N ASN A 77 40.86 32.59 -1.65
CA ASN A 77 42.22 32.67 -2.18
C ASN A 77 42.40 31.75 -3.38
N ALA A 78 43.21 32.19 -4.34
CA ALA A 78 43.61 31.35 -5.46
C ALA A 78 44.45 30.17 -4.95
N ASP A 79 44.19 28.98 -5.50
CA ASP A 79 44.98 27.77 -5.26
C ASP A 79 45.11 27.35 -3.78
N TRP A 80 44.11 27.68 -2.95
CA TRP A 80 44.05 27.30 -1.53
C TRP A 80 44.33 25.81 -1.22
N PRO A 81 44.01 24.82 -2.10
CA PRO A 81 44.38 23.44 -1.83
C PRO A 81 45.90 23.20 -1.77
N GLN A 82 46.73 24.08 -2.33
CA GLN A 82 48.20 23.95 -2.25
C GLN A 82 48.71 24.05 -0.82
N GLU A 83 48.03 24.81 0.03
CA GLU A 83 48.32 24.90 1.47
C GLU A 83 48.07 23.57 2.20
N MET A 84 47.34 22.65 1.55
CA MET A 84 47.03 21.30 2.02
C MET A 84 47.69 20.22 1.14
N SER A 85 48.72 20.56 0.35
CA SER A 85 49.36 19.64 -0.60
C SER A 85 50.00 18.38 0.01
N GLY A 86 50.21 18.36 1.33
CA GLY A 86 50.64 17.17 2.09
C GLY A 86 49.51 16.23 2.50
N GLU A 87 48.25 16.59 2.27
CA GLU A 87 47.08 15.78 2.64
C GLU A 87 46.77 14.71 1.60
N ALA A 88 46.38 13.53 2.08
CA ALA A 88 45.83 12.48 1.22
C ALA A 88 44.37 12.79 0.83
N ALA A 89 43.94 12.27 -0.32
CA ALA A 89 42.58 12.44 -0.83
C ALA A 89 41.50 11.96 0.16
N PHE A 90 40.37 12.65 0.17
CA PHE A 90 39.27 12.50 1.11
C PHE A 90 38.17 11.56 0.59
N ASP A 91 37.58 10.80 1.51
CA ASP A 91 36.39 9.99 1.22
C ASP A 91 35.15 10.90 1.10
N VAL A 92 35.09 11.95 1.92
CA VAL A 92 33.98 12.88 1.99
C VAL A 92 34.50 14.31 2.11
N ILE A 93 33.97 15.23 1.30
CA ILE A 93 34.11 16.68 1.53
C ILE A 93 32.76 17.19 2.03
N VAL A 94 32.77 17.94 3.13
CA VAL A 94 31.59 18.60 3.71
C VAL A 94 31.72 20.10 3.52
N ALA A 95 30.74 20.70 2.86
CA ALA A 95 30.56 22.15 2.73
C ALA A 95 29.18 22.51 3.29
N ALA A 96 29.06 22.48 4.62
CA ALA A 96 27.81 22.79 5.30
C ALA A 96 27.76 24.28 5.63
N ASP A 97 26.89 25.01 4.93
CA ASP A 97 26.67 26.45 5.10
C ASP A 97 27.93 27.28 4.85
N VAL A 98 28.60 26.95 3.74
CA VAL A 98 29.85 27.58 3.29
C VAL A 98 29.67 28.34 2.00
N LEU A 99 28.96 27.76 1.02
CA LEU A 99 28.95 28.25 -0.36
C LEU A 99 28.29 29.63 -0.48
N GLU A 100 27.34 29.95 0.38
CA GLU A 100 26.63 31.22 0.47
C GLU A 100 27.51 32.39 0.94
N HIS A 101 28.62 32.09 1.60
CA HIS A 101 29.61 33.09 2.03
C HIS A 101 30.68 33.37 0.96
N LEU A 102 30.71 32.59 -0.13
CA LEU A 102 31.68 32.74 -1.20
C LEU A 102 31.14 33.60 -2.33
N ARG A 103 31.97 34.48 -2.88
CA ARG A 103 31.61 35.31 -4.05
C ARG A 103 31.53 34.46 -5.31
N ASP A 104 32.44 33.50 -5.45
CA ASP A 104 32.47 32.53 -6.54
C ASP A 104 32.53 31.08 -5.99
N PRO A 105 31.39 30.53 -5.52
CA PRO A 105 31.34 29.17 -4.99
C PRO A 105 31.70 28.12 -6.05
N GLY A 106 31.56 28.44 -7.34
CA GLY A 106 31.87 27.53 -8.43
C GLY A 106 33.35 27.13 -8.51
N ARG A 107 34.25 28.00 -8.04
CA ARG A 107 35.69 27.72 -8.03
C ARG A 107 36.06 26.56 -7.11
N CYS A 108 35.38 26.40 -5.98
CA CYS A 108 35.65 25.31 -5.05
C CYS A 108 35.42 23.93 -5.67
N PHE A 109 34.46 23.79 -6.58
CA PHE A 109 34.17 22.51 -7.25
C PHE A 109 35.30 22.01 -8.15
N GLU A 110 36.16 22.89 -8.66
CA GLU A 110 37.35 22.49 -9.43
C GLU A 110 38.38 21.81 -8.53
N TYR A 111 38.47 22.25 -7.28
CA TYR A 111 39.38 21.71 -6.28
C TYR A 111 38.81 20.50 -5.54
N PHE A 112 37.50 20.47 -5.29
CA PHE A 112 36.85 19.30 -4.68
C PHE A 112 37.14 18.04 -5.47
N ARG A 113 37.18 18.12 -6.80
CA ARG A 113 37.53 17.00 -7.68
C ARG A 113 38.94 16.48 -7.45
N GLN A 114 39.89 17.36 -7.15
CA GLN A 114 41.30 17.00 -6.91
C GLN A 114 41.50 16.43 -5.50
N LEU A 115 40.69 16.90 -4.55
CA LEU A 115 40.78 16.53 -3.14
C LEU A 115 39.99 15.27 -2.81
N LEU A 116 38.99 14.89 -3.62
CA LEU A 116 38.22 13.65 -3.44
C LEU A 116 38.98 12.43 -3.98
N LYS A 117 38.77 11.29 -3.31
CA LYS A 117 39.07 9.97 -3.89
C LYS A 117 38.16 9.72 -5.12
N PRO A 118 38.54 8.80 -6.04
CA PRO A 118 37.72 8.49 -7.22
C PRO A 118 36.25 8.13 -6.94
N ASP A 119 35.99 7.49 -5.80
CA ASP A 119 34.67 7.10 -5.30
C ASP A 119 34.13 7.99 -4.18
N GLY A 120 34.84 9.09 -3.87
CA GLY A 120 34.49 10.03 -2.83
C GLY A 120 33.26 10.87 -3.17
N ILE A 121 32.63 11.40 -2.12
CA ILE A 121 31.38 12.17 -2.22
C ILE A 121 31.52 13.57 -1.61
N LEU A 122 30.70 14.49 -2.12
CA LEU A 122 30.56 15.86 -1.66
C LEU A 122 29.20 16.02 -0.99
N ILE A 123 29.17 16.51 0.25
CA ILE A 123 27.95 16.83 0.98
C ILE A 123 27.87 18.35 1.13
N ILE A 124 26.76 18.94 0.69
CA ILE A 124 26.54 20.39 0.71
C ILE A 124 25.25 20.69 1.46
N SER A 125 25.25 21.73 2.30
CA SER A 125 24.03 22.43 2.72
C SER A 125 24.10 23.91 2.37
N THR A 126 22.96 24.48 1.97
CA THR A 126 22.84 25.93 1.70
C THR A 126 21.43 26.44 2.05
N PRO A 127 21.31 27.65 2.61
CA PRO A 127 20.04 28.35 2.81
C PRO A 127 19.22 28.49 1.51
N ASN A 128 17.89 28.40 1.62
CA ASN A 128 16.98 28.60 0.49
C ASN A 128 16.40 30.02 0.47
N ILE A 129 16.85 30.86 -0.47
CA ILE A 129 16.32 32.23 -0.60
C ILE A 129 14.86 32.27 -1.11
N ALA A 130 14.37 31.18 -1.68
CA ALA A 130 12.98 31.05 -2.13
C ALA A 130 12.02 30.57 -1.02
N TYR A 131 12.48 30.50 0.23
CA TYR A 131 11.65 30.17 1.38
C TYR A 131 10.44 31.12 1.50
N GLY A 132 9.28 30.58 1.85
CA GLY A 132 8.01 31.33 1.88
C GLY A 132 8.06 32.56 2.78
N GLY A 133 8.76 32.49 3.91
CA GLY A 133 8.93 33.61 4.83
C GLY A 133 9.74 34.77 4.23
N VAL A 134 10.78 34.46 3.44
CA VAL A 134 11.57 35.47 2.72
C VAL A 134 10.71 36.15 1.64
N ILE A 135 9.95 35.35 0.88
CA ILE A 135 9.02 35.88 -0.13
C ILE A 135 7.96 36.78 0.52
N ALA A 136 7.45 36.41 1.69
CA ALA A 136 6.51 37.25 2.43
C ALA A 136 7.13 38.59 2.84
N SER A 137 8.39 38.60 3.29
CA SER A 137 9.13 39.84 3.57
C SER A 137 9.29 40.71 2.33
N LEU A 138 9.66 40.09 1.20
CA LEU A 138 9.83 40.76 -0.09
C LEU A 138 8.53 41.38 -0.63
N LEU A 139 7.40 40.70 -0.47
CA LEU A 139 6.08 41.24 -0.85
C LEU A 139 5.66 42.45 0.00
N GLN A 140 6.20 42.57 1.21
CA GLN A 140 6.08 43.75 2.06
C GLN A 140 7.15 44.81 1.75
N GLY A 141 7.93 44.62 0.67
CA GLY A 141 9.00 45.52 0.26
C GLY A 141 10.21 45.51 1.19
N THR A 142 10.41 44.44 1.98
CA THR A 142 11.47 44.35 2.98
C THR A 142 12.46 43.22 2.66
N PHE A 143 13.74 43.49 2.83
CA PHE A 143 14.82 42.50 2.80
C PHE A 143 15.83 42.86 3.89
N HIS A 144 15.61 42.37 5.10
CA HIS A 144 16.38 42.76 6.28
C HIS A 144 17.45 41.73 6.58
N TYR A 145 18.71 42.15 6.52
CA TYR A 145 19.82 41.31 6.95
C TYR A 145 19.81 41.12 8.46
N ALA A 146 19.99 39.87 8.90
CA ALA A 146 20.07 39.48 10.30
C ALA A 146 21.51 39.12 10.69
N GLU A 147 21.77 38.97 11.99
CA GLU A 147 23.06 38.49 12.49
C GLU A 147 23.25 36.97 12.34
N THR A 148 22.15 36.23 12.10
CA THR A 148 22.06 34.76 11.91
C THR A 148 20.80 34.43 11.11
N GLY A 149 20.70 33.26 10.50
CA GLY A 149 19.49 32.78 9.82
C GLY A 149 19.59 32.87 8.29
N LEU A 150 18.46 32.77 7.57
CA LEU A 150 18.50 32.73 6.09
C LEU A 150 19.06 34.01 5.48
N LEU A 151 18.78 35.15 6.12
CA LEU A 151 19.25 36.47 5.69
C LEU A 151 20.46 36.95 6.51
N ASP A 152 21.32 36.05 6.96
CA ASP A 152 22.59 36.42 7.59
C ASP A 152 23.33 37.45 6.73
N LYS A 153 23.77 38.56 7.34
CA LYS A 153 24.48 39.65 6.67
C LYS A 153 25.80 39.23 6.01
N THR A 154 26.30 38.04 6.33
CA THR A 154 27.51 37.46 5.74
C THR A 154 27.23 36.59 4.51
N HIS A 155 25.96 36.29 4.19
CA HIS A 155 25.59 35.63 2.93
C HIS A 155 25.75 36.62 1.76
N VAL A 156 26.67 36.32 0.86
CA VAL A 156 26.94 37.11 -0.36
C VAL A 156 26.46 36.41 -1.63
N HIS A 157 26.09 35.13 -1.53
CA HIS A 157 25.56 34.30 -2.60
C HIS A 157 24.29 33.58 -2.11
N PHE A 158 23.22 33.60 -2.91
CA PHE A 158 21.93 33.08 -2.50
C PHE A 158 21.46 31.96 -3.43
N PHE A 159 20.96 30.86 -2.87
CA PHE A 159 20.57 29.68 -3.63
C PHE A 159 19.07 29.43 -3.59
N THR A 160 18.55 29.01 -4.75
CA THR A 160 17.32 28.24 -4.90
C THR A 160 17.70 26.80 -5.25
N GLU A 161 16.76 25.85 -5.17
CA GLU A 161 17.02 24.48 -5.65
C GLU A 161 17.52 24.49 -7.10
N GLN A 162 16.88 25.30 -7.95
CA GLN A 162 17.23 25.37 -9.37
C GLN A 162 18.67 25.88 -9.57
N SER A 163 19.03 27.01 -8.96
CA SER A 163 20.36 27.60 -9.13
C SER A 163 21.47 26.70 -8.54
N LEU A 164 21.18 25.97 -7.45
CA LEU A 164 22.13 25.02 -6.87
C LEU A 164 22.37 23.82 -7.79
N ARG A 165 21.31 23.28 -8.39
CA ARG A 165 21.41 22.19 -9.39
C ARG A 165 22.13 22.63 -10.66
N GLU A 166 21.86 23.85 -11.13
CA GLU A 166 22.55 24.43 -12.28
C GLU A 166 24.06 24.59 -12.03
N LEU A 167 24.44 25.03 -10.83
CA LEU A 167 25.85 25.13 -10.43
C LEU A 167 26.54 23.76 -10.46
N LEU A 168 25.92 22.74 -9.87
CA LEU A 168 26.46 21.36 -9.84
C LEU A 168 26.61 20.78 -11.24
N LEU A 169 25.59 20.95 -12.08
CA LEU A 169 25.62 20.49 -13.47
C LEU A 169 26.72 21.19 -14.28
N ALA A 170 26.83 22.52 -14.14
CA ALA A 170 27.86 23.31 -14.83
C ALA A 170 29.29 22.90 -14.43
N LYS A 171 29.46 22.39 -13.21
CA LYS A 171 30.74 21.89 -12.70
C LYS A 171 30.92 20.38 -12.89
N ALA A 172 30.04 19.71 -13.65
CA ALA A 172 30.06 18.27 -13.91
C ALA A 172 30.06 17.42 -12.63
N TYR A 173 29.11 17.71 -11.74
CA TYR A 173 28.78 16.90 -10.58
C TYR A 173 27.39 16.27 -10.75
N SER A 174 27.29 14.98 -10.42
CA SER A 174 26.04 14.23 -10.37
C SER A 174 25.52 14.15 -8.95
N VAL A 175 24.23 14.45 -8.76
CA VAL A 175 23.57 14.40 -7.46
C VAL A 175 23.01 12.99 -7.23
N VAL A 176 23.32 12.41 -6.07
CA VAL A 176 22.82 11.09 -5.63
C VAL A 176 21.62 11.24 -4.71
N HIS A 177 21.63 12.29 -3.90
CA HIS A 177 20.62 12.56 -2.90
C HIS A 177 20.42 14.07 -2.80
N PHE A 178 19.16 14.51 -2.77
CA PHE A 178 18.78 15.92 -2.57
C PHE A 178 17.57 15.96 -1.64
N ASP A 179 17.68 16.71 -0.56
CA ASP A 179 16.67 16.80 0.50
C ASP A 179 16.60 18.23 1.05
N SER A 180 15.62 18.53 1.90
CA SER A 180 15.46 19.82 2.56
C SER A 180 15.09 19.69 4.03
N VAL A 181 15.60 20.61 4.85
CA VAL A 181 15.09 20.84 6.20
C VAL A 181 13.97 21.86 6.12
N ASN A 182 12.78 21.45 6.55
CA ASN A 182 11.58 22.25 6.47
C ASN A 182 11.31 23.01 7.77
N ALA A 183 10.83 24.23 7.64
CA ALA A 183 10.32 25.05 8.73
C ALA A 183 8.94 25.62 8.35
N ASP A 184 8.11 25.89 9.36
CA ASP A 184 6.81 26.53 9.14
C ASP A 184 7.00 27.97 8.66
N ILE A 185 6.23 28.39 7.65
CA ILE A 185 6.42 29.68 6.96
C ILE A 185 6.31 30.87 7.92
N ASP A 186 5.55 30.74 9.00
CA ASP A 186 5.45 31.67 10.12
C ASP A 186 6.61 31.53 11.13
N HIS A 187 7.75 31.00 10.69
CA HIS A 187 8.99 30.92 11.45
C HIS A 187 9.26 32.26 12.15
N PRO A 188 9.74 32.27 13.42
CA PRO A 188 9.90 33.50 14.20
C PRO A 188 10.66 34.63 13.49
N GLU A 189 11.58 34.29 12.58
CA GLU A 189 12.31 35.26 11.74
C GLU A 189 11.41 36.04 10.76
N PHE A 190 10.32 35.41 10.28
CA PHE A 190 9.46 35.94 9.22
C PHE A 190 7.97 36.08 9.58
N SER A 191 7.55 35.59 10.75
CA SER A 191 6.15 35.54 11.21
C SER A 191 5.41 36.88 11.03
N LYS A 192 6.03 37.99 11.43
CA LYS A 192 5.46 39.35 11.30
C LYS A 192 5.15 39.74 9.84
N TYR A 193 5.92 39.25 8.87
CA TYR A 193 5.69 39.53 7.45
C TYR A 193 4.65 38.58 6.87
N TRP A 194 4.68 37.31 7.28
CA TRP A 194 3.69 36.31 6.93
C TRP A 194 2.28 36.72 7.40
N ASP A 195 2.19 37.18 8.63
CA ASP A 195 0.95 37.62 9.27
C ASP A 195 0.39 38.93 8.70
N ALA A 196 1.19 39.68 7.95
CA ALA A 196 0.75 40.89 7.27
C ALA A 196 0.12 40.62 5.89
N LEU A 197 0.28 39.41 5.34
CA LEU A 197 -0.30 39.05 4.04
C LEU A 197 -1.78 38.68 4.15
N ASP A 198 -2.57 38.96 3.11
CA ASP A 198 -3.94 38.45 3.01
C ASP A 198 -3.97 36.93 2.73
N ALA A 199 -5.14 36.33 2.93
CA ALA A 199 -5.33 34.89 2.83
C ALA A 199 -5.05 34.33 1.43
N ASP A 200 -5.34 35.08 0.36
CA ASP A 200 -5.10 34.62 -1.01
C ASP A 200 -3.60 34.60 -1.33
N LEU A 201 -2.85 35.61 -0.86
CA LEU A 201 -1.39 35.63 -1.00
C LEU A 201 -0.70 34.55 -0.18
N ARG A 202 -1.13 34.32 1.08
CA ARG A 202 -0.59 33.23 1.90
C ARG A 202 -0.81 31.88 1.22
N LYS A 203 -2.02 31.63 0.73
CA LYS A 203 -2.34 30.42 -0.02
C LYS A 203 -1.44 30.24 -1.24
N LYS A 204 -1.26 31.28 -2.05
CA LYS A 204 -0.37 31.23 -3.22
C LYS A 204 1.09 30.94 -2.88
N ILE A 205 1.59 31.46 -1.75
CA ILE A 205 2.96 31.19 -1.30
C ILE A 205 3.09 29.75 -0.79
N GLN A 206 2.12 29.27 -0.01
CA GLN A 206 2.07 27.88 0.48
C GLN A 206 2.01 26.86 -0.65
N GLU A 207 1.31 27.17 -1.74
CA GLU A 207 1.20 26.30 -2.92
C GLU A 207 2.50 26.23 -3.77
N ARG A 208 3.50 27.07 -3.49
CA ARG A 208 4.77 27.03 -4.23
C ARG A 208 5.59 25.78 -3.85
N PRO A 209 6.26 25.14 -4.83
CA PRO A 209 7.25 24.12 -4.52
C PRO A 209 8.31 24.66 -3.54
N ASN A 210 8.64 23.86 -2.53
CA ASN A 210 9.66 24.16 -1.51
C ASN A 210 9.37 25.43 -0.67
N ALA A 211 8.10 25.84 -0.56
CA ALA A 211 7.72 27.00 0.25
C ALA A 211 8.12 26.87 1.73
N MET A 212 8.14 25.64 2.25
CA MET A 212 8.57 25.32 3.62
C MET A 212 10.04 24.88 3.70
N ALA A 213 10.74 24.71 2.57
CA ALA A 213 12.14 24.30 2.59
C ALA A 213 12.98 25.49 3.07
N PHE A 214 13.43 25.41 4.32
CA PHE A 214 14.26 26.43 4.95
C PHE A 214 15.68 26.34 4.38
N GLN A 215 16.20 25.12 4.24
CA GLN A 215 17.58 24.87 3.83
C GLN A 215 17.66 23.57 3.02
N PHE A 216 18.53 23.54 2.01
CA PHE A 216 18.77 22.34 1.20
C PHE A 216 19.97 21.57 1.72
N ILE A 217 19.94 20.25 1.56
CA ILE A 217 21.07 19.36 1.79
C ILE A 217 21.17 18.36 0.63
N LEU A 218 22.37 18.09 0.13
CA LEU A 218 22.57 17.16 -0.98
C LEU A 218 23.89 16.40 -0.88
N THR A 219 23.94 15.26 -1.58
CA THR A 219 25.15 14.47 -1.81
C THR A 219 25.41 14.38 -3.31
N ALA A 220 26.65 14.68 -3.73
CA ALA A 220 27.07 14.69 -5.12
C ALA A 220 28.45 14.06 -5.32
N PHE A 221 28.79 13.69 -6.56
CA PHE A 221 30.12 13.21 -6.94
C PHE A 221 30.51 13.69 -8.35
N PRO A 222 31.81 13.75 -8.71
CA PRO A 222 32.23 14.14 -10.06
C PRO A 222 31.72 13.19 -11.15
N SER A 223 31.07 13.70 -12.19
CA SER A 223 30.38 12.87 -13.20
C SER A 223 31.30 12.02 -14.09
N GLU A 224 32.60 12.33 -14.17
CA GLU A 224 33.56 11.63 -15.03
C GLU A 224 34.22 10.40 -14.37
N THR A 225 34.22 10.30 -13.03
CA THR A 225 34.93 9.23 -12.28
C THR A 225 34.10 7.95 -12.10
N ARG A 226 32.79 8.00 -12.32
CA ARG A 226 31.93 6.82 -12.50
C ARG A 226 31.33 6.91 -13.89
N GLN A 227 31.53 5.91 -14.74
CA GLN A 227 30.64 5.69 -15.88
C GLN A 227 29.25 5.40 -15.32
N LEU A 228 28.49 6.46 -15.05
CA LEU A 228 27.05 6.39 -14.96
C LEU A 228 26.58 6.00 -16.35
N ASP A 229 26.11 4.76 -16.48
CA ASP A 229 25.29 4.38 -17.61
C ASP A 229 24.19 5.44 -17.72
N THR A 230 24.17 6.19 -18.83
CA THR A 230 23.24 7.30 -19.09
C THR A 230 21.78 6.88 -18.95
N SER A 231 21.50 5.57 -18.96
CA SER A 231 20.21 4.97 -18.61
C SER A 231 19.81 5.18 -17.14
N LEU A 232 20.76 5.07 -16.18
CA LEU A 232 20.51 5.17 -14.75
C LEU A 232 20.21 6.59 -14.29
N ALA A 233 20.89 7.60 -14.84
CA ALA A 233 20.59 8.99 -14.53
C ALA A 233 19.18 9.41 -14.99
N GLU A 234 18.73 8.92 -16.14
CA GLU A 234 17.38 9.13 -16.65
C GLU A 234 16.33 8.34 -15.84
N ILE A 235 16.67 7.11 -15.41
CA ILE A 235 15.85 6.30 -14.51
C ILE A 235 15.70 6.96 -13.14
N TYR A 236 16.78 7.49 -12.54
CA TYR A 236 16.72 8.24 -11.28
C TYR A 236 15.92 9.52 -11.42
N ARG A 237 16.07 10.26 -12.54
CA ARG A 237 15.27 11.44 -12.83
C ARG A 237 13.77 11.13 -12.92
N GLN A 238 13.40 10.00 -13.53
CA GLN A 238 11.99 9.55 -13.58
C GLN A 238 11.49 8.98 -12.25
N TYR A 239 12.36 8.38 -11.44
CA TYR A 239 12.04 7.86 -10.11
C TYR A 239 11.82 9.00 -9.10
N GLU A 240 12.67 10.04 -9.12
CA GLU A 240 12.49 11.26 -8.31
C GLU A 240 11.23 12.04 -8.71
N LEU A 241 10.90 12.13 -10.01
CA LEU A 241 9.66 12.76 -10.48
C LEU A 241 8.40 12.03 -10.00
N LYS A 242 8.44 10.70 -9.88
CA LYS A 242 7.33 9.89 -9.36
C LYS A 242 7.22 9.94 -7.84
N ASN A 243 8.34 9.87 -7.13
CA ASN A 243 8.36 9.91 -5.67
C ASN A 243 8.00 11.30 -5.15
N ASN A 244 8.41 12.39 -5.82
CA ASN A 244 7.95 13.73 -5.47
C ASN A 244 6.44 13.90 -5.59
N VAL A 245 5.77 13.24 -6.55
CA VAL A 245 4.30 13.32 -6.68
C VAL A 245 3.62 12.45 -5.64
N ALA A 246 4.12 11.24 -5.37
CA ALA A 246 3.55 10.34 -4.36
C ALA A 246 3.76 10.89 -2.94
N GLN A 247 4.95 11.41 -2.63
CA GLN A 247 5.30 12.02 -1.36
C GLN A 247 4.57 13.35 -1.16
N LYS A 248 4.45 14.23 -2.18
CA LYS A 248 3.61 15.44 -2.07
C LYS A 248 2.13 15.12 -1.90
N LYS A 249 1.63 14.03 -2.49
CA LYS A 249 0.23 13.60 -2.33
C LYS A 249 -0.02 13.03 -0.93
N PHE A 250 0.96 12.28 -0.41
CA PHE A 250 0.93 11.72 0.94
C PHE A 250 1.11 12.79 2.02
N GLU A 251 2.02 13.75 1.83
CA GLU A 251 2.20 14.90 2.71
C GLU A 251 0.98 15.84 2.66
N ALA A 252 0.37 16.02 1.49
CA ALA A 252 -0.91 16.74 1.37
C ALA A 252 -2.06 16.00 2.07
N GLU A 253 -2.12 14.67 2.00
CA GLU A 253 -3.10 13.86 2.73
C GLU A 253 -2.86 13.90 4.24
N ILE A 254 -1.61 13.83 4.70
CA ILE A 254 -1.25 13.98 6.11
C ILE A 254 -1.57 15.38 6.61
N LEU A 255 -1.29 16.42 5.82
CA LEU A 255 -1.64 17.80 6.16
C LEU A 255 -3.16 17.97 6.21
N ASN A 256 -3.91 17.42 5.25
CA ASN A 256 -5.37 17.46 5.23
C ASN A 256 -5.97 16.70 6.42
N LEU A 257 -5.43 15.52 6.77
CA LEU A 257 -5.81 14.75 7.96
C LEU A 257 -5.47 15.50 9.26
N LYS A 258 -4.31 16.17 9.34
CA LYS A 258 -3.94 17.00 10.49
C LYS A 258 -4.87 18.21 10.61
N THR A 259 -5.23 18.88 9.51
CA THR A 259 -6.19 19.98 9.50
C THR A 259 -7.57 19.50 9.92
N MET A 260 -8.06 18.38 9.37
CA MET A 260 -9.33 17.77 9.78
C MET A 260 -9.33 17.34 11.25
N LEU A 261 -8.20 16.82 11.77
CA LEU A 261 -8.05 16.47 13.18
C LEU A 261 -8.04 17.71 14.07
N LEU A 262 -7.39 18.80 13.65
CA LEU A 262 -7.38 20.07 14.37
C LEU A 262 -8.78 20.72 14.37
N GLU A 263 -9.48 20.69 13.24
CA GLU A 263 -10.86 21.15 13.10
C GLU A 263 -11.81 20.31 13.96
N LYS A 264 -11.66 18.97 13.95
CA LYS A 264 -12.45 18.07 14.81
C LYS A 264 -12.13 18.24 16.29
N LYS A 265 -10.87 18.49 16.65
CA LYS A 265 -10.46 18.80 18.03
C LYS A 265 -11.07 20.12 18.48
N HIS A 266 -11.03 21.16 17.65
CA HIS A 266 -11.64 22.46 17.93
C HIS A 266 -13.19 22.38 17.96
N GLU A 267 -13.78 21.51 17.15
CA GLU A 267 -15.21 21.19 17.15
C GLU A 267 -15.62 20.37 18.38
N CYS A 268 -14.77 19.46 18.87
CA CYS A 268 -14.94 18.75 20.13
C CYS A 268 -14.77 19.69 21.34
N GLU A 269 -13.78 20.59 21.33
CA GLU A 269 -13.57 21.59 22.38
C GLU A 269 -14.72 22.60 22.43
N LYS A 270 -15.25 23.04 21.27
CA LYS A 270 -16.50 23.81 21.17
C LYS A 270 -17.73 23.02 21.61
N HIS A 271 -17.82 21.73 21.28
CA HIS A 271 -18.91 20.87 21.76
C HIS A 271 -18.83 20.65 23.28
N VAL A 272 -17.65 20.52 23.87
CA VAL A 272 -17.47 20.34 25.33
C VAL A 272 -17.78 21.65 26.07
N ALA A 273 -17.32 22.80 25.57
CA ALA A 273 -17.69 24.11 26.11
C ALA A 273 -19.19 24.43 25.92
N GLY A 274 -19.75 24.03 24.77
CA GLY A 274 -21.17 24.13 24.46
C GLY A 274 -22.03 23.17 25.28
N LYS A 275 -21.54 21.97 25.64
CA LYS A 275 -22.26 20.99 26.47
C LYS A 275 -22.41 21.49 27.91
N LEU A 276 -21.44 22.24 28.44
CA LEU A 276 -21.57 22.90 29.74
C LEU A 276 -22.64 24.00 29.74
N GLN A 277 -22.70 24.84 28.69
CA GLN A 277 -23.79 25.83 28.54
C GLN A 277 -25.14 25.21 28.21
N LEU A 278 -25.17 24.15 27.38
CA LEU A 278 -26.39 23.43 27.02
C LEU A 278 -26.95 22.63 28.19
N THR A 279 -26.13 22.13 29.12
CA THR A 279 -26.64 21.44 30.31
C THR A 279 -27.35 22.42 31.26
N GLU A 280 -26.83 23.65 31.42
CA GLU A 280 -27.52 24.71 32.18
C GLU A 280 -28.77 25.23 31.46
N GLN A 281 -28.73 25.31 30.13
CA GLN A 281 -29.87 25.76 29.32
C GLN A 281 -30.95 24.68 29.21
N GLN A 282 -30.56 23.40 29.17
CA GLN A 282 -31.45 22.24 29.17
C GLN A 282 -32.18 22.12 30.50
N ASN A 283 -31.50 22.30 31.64
CA ASN A 283 -32.18 22.30 32.95
C ASN A 283 -33.21 23.44 33.06
N ARG A 284 -32.92 24.63 32.54
CA ARG A 284 -33.90 25.75 32.50
C ARG A 284 -35.05 25.48 31.53
N LEU A 285 -34.75 24.89 30.37
CA LEU A 285 -35.75 24.54 29.36
C LEU A 285 -36.64 23.38 29.80
N GLU A 286 -36.14 22.42 30.58
CA GLU A 286 -36.94 21.33 31.17
C GLU A 286 -37.92 21.87 32.23
N GLU A 287 -37.50 22.85 33.04
CA GLU A 287 -38.41 23.55 33.97
C GLU A 287 -39.47 24.39 33.25
N GLU A 288 -39.10 25.09 32.17
CA GLU A 288 -40.07 25.81 31.32
C GLU A 288 -41.00 24.86 30.57
N LEU A 289 -40.48 23.74 30.04
CA LEU A 289 -41.26 22.72 29.33
C LEU A 289 -42.29 22.09 30.26
N ALA A 290 -41.94 21.79 31.51
CA ALA A 290 -42.88 21.27 32.50
C ALA A 290 -44.02 22.26 32.79
N ARG A 291 -43.74 23.57 32.85
CA ARG A 291 -44.77 24.61 32.98
C ARG A 291 -45.65 24.73 31.73
N ILE A 292 -45.04 24.74 30.55
CA ILE A 292 -45.73 24.84 29.27
C ILE A 292 -46.59 23.60 29.00
N GLU A 293 -46.16 22.40 29.40
CA GLU A 293 -46.96 21.18 29.28
C GLU A 293 -48.19 21.22 30.18
N GLN A 294 -48.06 21.74 31.40
CA GLN A 294 -49.20 21.92 32.30
C GLN A 294 -50.21 22.94 31.75
N GLU A 295 -49.73 24.01 31.12
CA GLU A 295 -50.56 25.01 30.45
C GLU A 295 -51.20 24.45 29.17
N SER A 296 -50.43 23.74 28.35
CA SER A 296 -50.88 23.06 27.12
C SER A 296 -51.95 22.01 27.40
N ARG A 297 -51.88 21.27 28.51
CA ARG A 297 -52.96 20.35 28.92
C ARG A 297 -54.25 21.10 29.27
N LYS A 298 -54.17 22.25 29.95
CA LYS A 298 -55.33 23.11 30.21
C LYS A 298 -55.89 23.70 28.91
N THR A 299 -55.02 24.18 28.01
CA THR A 299 -55.42 24.77 26.74
C THR A 299 -56.01 23.74 25.78
N ASN A 300 -55.45 22.53 25.68
CA ASN A 300 -55.99 21.46 24.83
C ASN A 300 -57.37 20.96 25.28
N LEU A 301 -57.67 21.01 26.58
CA LEU A 301 -59.00 20.72 27.08
C LEU A 301 -60.02 21.76 26.56
N VAL A 302 -59.65 23.04 26.54
CA VAL A 302 -60.44 24.13 25.94
C VAL A 302 -60.50 24.03 24.40
N LEU A 303 -59.40 23.63 23.76
CA LEU A 303 -59.26 23.51 22.32
C LEU A 303 -60.10 22.35 21.76
N GLN A 304 -60.20 21.22 22.46
CA GLN A 304 -61.15 20.16 22.09
C GLN A 304 -62.59 20.62 22.16
N THR A 305 -62.96 21.47 23.14
CA THR A 305 -64.30 22.08 23.22
C THR A 305 -64.59 23.03 22.04
N ILE A 306 -63.55 23.70 21.50
CA ILE A 306 -63.65 24.60 20.34
C ILE A 306 -63.64 23.82 19.01
N LEU A 307 -62.85 22.75 18.89
CA LEU A 307 -62.69 21.96 17.65
C LEU A 307 -63.92 21.14 17.27
N THR A 308 -64.79 20.81 18.23
CA THR A 308 -66.09 20.20 17.98
C THR A 308 -67.19 21.21 17.71
N SER A 309 -66.89 22.52 17.72
CA SER A 309 -67.84 23.58 17.38
C SER A 309 -67.94 23.77 15.86
N THR A 310 -69.17 24.00 15.38
CA THR A 310 -69.54 24.13 13.96
C THR A 310 -68.82 25.26 13.21
N THR A 311 -68.24 26.22 13.93
CA THR A 311 -67.49 27.35 13.36
C THR A 311 -66.07 26.98 12.89
N TRP A 312 -65.45 25.92 13.44
CA TRP A 312 -64.07 25.53 13.11
C TRP A 312 -63.93 24.78 11.77
N GLN A 313 -64.97 24.06 11.36
CA GLN A 313 -64.96 23.26 10.12
C GLN A 313 -65.05 24.11 8.84
N ILE A 314 -65.56 25.34 8.92
CA ILE A 314 -65.78 26.21 7.74
C ILE A 314 -64.51 27.01 7.35
N SER A 315 -63.56 27.24 8.28
CA SER A 315 -62.36 28.06 8.04
C SER A 315 -61.08 27.27 7.71
N ALA A 316 -61.16 25.94 7.60
CA ALA A 316 -60.03 25.05 7.36
C ALA A 316 -59.28 25.23 6.00
N PRO A 317 -59.94 25.55 4.86
CA PRO A 317 -59.24 25.66 3.57
C PRO A 317 -58.29 26.87 3.49
N LEU A 318 -58.59 27.96 4.19
CA LEU A 318 -57.76 29.18 4.21
C LEU A 318 -56.42 29.00 4.94
N ARG A 319 -56.32 28.01 5.84
CA ARG A 319 -55.08 27.71 6.59
C ARG A 319 -54.12 26.78 5.85
N TYR A 320 -54.62 26.02 4.89
CA TYR A 320 -53.81 25.13 4.05
C TYR A 320 -52.95 25.93 3.03
N VAL A 321 -53.47 27.06 2.52
CA VAL A 321 -52.74 27.90 1.56
C VAL A 321 -51.56 28.67 2.18
N ALA A 322 -51.61 28.98 3.48
CA ALA A 322 -50.54 29.72 4.17
C ALA A 322 -49.24 28.92 4.40
N ARG A 323 -49.23 27.60 4.13
CA ARG A 323 -48.09 26.68 4.34
C ARG A 323 -47.28 26.35 3.07
N ALA A 324 -47.69 26.81 1.89
CA ALA A 324 -47.05 26.42 0.63
C ALA A 324 -46.06 27.44 0.04
N VAL A 325 -45.55 28.43 0.80
CA VAL A 325 -44.56 29.40 0.31
C VAL A 325 -43.37 29.60 1.27
N PRO A 326 -42.10 29.51 0.78
CA PRO A 326 -40.86 29.68 1.55
C PRO A 326 -40.62 31.08 2.16
N LEU A 327 -39.80 31.12 3.22
CA LEU A 327 -39.56 32.28 4.09
C LEU A 327 -38.89 33.50 3.42
N SER A 328 -38.13 33.32 2.35
CA SER A 328 -37.42 34.40 1.66
C SER A 328 -38.38 35.37 0.94
N LEU A 329 -39.56 34.90 0.53
CA LEU A 329 -40.62 35.75 -0.03
C LEU A 329 -41.41 36.47 1.07
N ARG A 330 -41.57 35.89 2.28
CA ARG A 330 -42.20 36.57 3.43
C ARG A 330 -41.40 37.80 3.90
N GLN A 331 -40.07 37.73 3.90
CA GLN A 331 -39.22 38.84 4.37
C GLN A 331 -39.00 39.95 3.32
N ALA A 332 -39.18 39.67 2.04
CA ALA A 332 -39.18 40.68 0.98
C ALA A 332 -40.54 41.41 0.88
N ILE A 333 -41.64 40.66 0.99
CA ILE A 333 -43.01 41.20 1.04
C ILE A 333 -43.22 42.09 2.29
N GLY A 334 -42.67 41.69 3.45
CA GLY A 334 -42.74 42.46 4.68
C GLY A 334 -41.99 43.81 4.67
N ARG A 335 -40.97 43.97 3.81
CA ARG A 335 -40.23 45.23 3.65
C ARG A 335 -40.88 46.19 2.65
N PHE A 336 -41.64 45.67 1.68
CA PHE A 336 -42.37 46.48 0.69
C PHE A 336 -43.73 46.97 1.20
N LEU A 337 -44.45 46.17 2.01
CA LEU A 337 -45.75 46.57 2.59
C LEU A 337 -45.66 47.63 3.71
N LYS A 338 -44.47 47.90 4.26
CA LYS A 338 -44.26 48.92 5.31
C LYS A 338 -44.15 50.37 4.80
N ARG A 339 -44.22 50.62 3.48
CA ARG A 339 -43.93 51.96 2.92
C ARG A 339 -44.88 52.48 1.83
N SER A 340 -46.09 51.93 1.67
CA SER A 340 -47.07 52.53 0.75
C SER A 340 -48.50 52.32 1.22
N ILE A 341 -49.19 53.41 1.56
CA ILE A 341 -50.61 53.49 1.98
C ILE A 341 -51.58 53.25 0.79
N PHE A 342 -51.10 52.65 -0.30
CA PHE A 342 -51.82 52.61 -1.58
C PHE A 342 -52.28 51.20 -1.99
N LEU A 343 -52.19 50.20 -1.10
CA LEU A 343 -52.61 48.82 -1.39
C LEU A 343 -53.93 48.39 -0.72
N THR A 344 -54.54 49.25 0.08
CA THR A 344 -55.84 48.98 0.72
C THR A 344 -57.03 49.11 -0.22
N GLU A 345 -56.90 49.77 -1.38
CA GLU A 345 -58.02 49.94 -2.33
C GLU A 345 -58.07 48.91 -3.48
N LEU A 346 -57.04 48.07 -3.64
CA LEU A 346 -56.99 47.07 -4.73
C LEU A 346 -57.56 45.70 -4.39
N ILE A 347 -58.03 45.52 -3.14
CA ILE A 347 -58.62 44.26 -2.66
C ILE A 347 -60.10 44.10 -3.10
N PHE A 348 -60.74 45.16 -3.62
CA PHE A 348 -62.15 45.11 -4.04
C PHE A 348 -62.42 44.67 -5.50
N LEU A 349 -61.39 44.34 -6.30
CA LEU A 349 -61.58 44.04 -7.74
C LEU A 349 -61.37 42.58 -8.16
N GLY A 350 -61.13 41.67 -7.22
CA GLY A 350 -61.17 40.22 -7.45
C GLY A 350 -60.14 39.65 -8.45
N PRO A 351 -60.03 38.31 -8.52
CA PRO A 351 -58.86 37.62 -9.10
C PRO A 351 -58.77 37.68 -10.63
N THR A 352 -59.83 38.09 -11.32
CA THR A 352 -59.92 37.92 -12.79
C THR A 352 -59.52 39.16 -13.58
N LYS A 353 -59.37 40.35 -12.96
CA LYS A 353 -59.02 41.59 -13.69
C LYS A 353 -57.80 42.36 -13.17
N GLY A 354 -57.28 42.08 -11.97
CA GLY A 354 -56.12 42.79 -11.42
C GLY A 354 -54.75 42.28 -11.87
N TRP A 355 -54.62 40.97 -12.09
CA TRP A 355 -53.32 40.33 -12.33
C TRP A 355 -52.69 40.61 -13.72
N PRO A 356 -53.46 40.69 -14.81
CA PRO A 356 -52.92 41.05 -16.13
C PRO A 356 -52.46 42.51 -16.23
N TYR A 357 -53.09 43.42 -15.47
CA TYR A 357 -52.75 44.84 -15.43
C TYR A 357 -51.42 45.08 -14.69
N LEU A 358 -51.18 44.35 -13.58
CA LEU A 358 -49.93 44.42 -12.82
C LEU A 358 -48.72 43.85 -13.59
N ALA A 359 -48.93 42.77 -14.34
CA ALA A 359 -47.91 42.15 -15.18
C ALA A 359 -47.46 43.05 -16.36
N ASN A 360 -48.39 43.83 -16.94
CA ASN A 360 -48.07 44.79 -18.01
C ASN A 360 -47.40 46.07 -17.48
N LEU A 361 -47.68 46.48 -16.24
CA LEU A 361 -47.05 47.64 -15.62
C LEU A 361 -45.57 47.36 -15.25
N LEU A 362 -45.29 46.14 -14.77
CA LEU A 362 -43.93 45.69 -14.42
C LEU A 362 -43.08 45.35 -15.66
N LYS A 363 -43.70 44.85 -16.74
CA LYS A 363 -43.01 44.67 -18.04
C LYS A 363 -42.58 45.99 -18.71
N ARG A 364 -43.27 47.12 -18.45
CA ARG A 364 -43.01 48.39 -19.15
C ARG A 364 -42.01 49.34 -18.47
N LYS A 365 -41.51 49.08 -17.26
CA LYS A 365 -40.63 50.03 -16.54
C LYS A 365 -39.24 49.54 -16.11
N PHE A 366 -38.84 48.28 -16.35
CA PHE A 366 -37.50 47.81 -15.96
C PHE A 366 -36.61 47.26 -17.10
N LEU A 367 -37.14 47.09 -18.31
CA LEU A 367 -36.39 46.53 -19.45
C LEU A 367 -35.70 47.56 -20.38
N ALA A 368 -35.48 48.81 -19.93
CA ALA A 368 -35.01 49.88 -20.83
C ALA A 368 -33.67 50.56 -20.48
N LYS A 369 -32.91 50.15 -19.45
CA LYS A 369 -31.70 50.95 -19.06
C LYS A 369 -30.41 50.23 -18.67
N ASN A 370 -30.23 48.93 -18.92
CA ASN A 370 -28.92 48.30 -18.68
C ASN A 370 -28.45 47.40 -19.83
N LYS A 371 -27.84 48.01 -20.86
CA LYS A 371 -27.15 47.33 -21.97
C LYS A 371 -25.92 46.50 -21.53
N ILE A 372 -25.43 46.70 -20.30
CA ILE A 372 -24.25 46.01 -19.76
C ILE A 372 -24.60 44.58 -19.33
N PHE A 373 -25.79 44.37 -18.75
CA PHE A 373 -26.21 43.05 -18.25
C PHE A 373 -26.55 42.07 -19.37
N THR A 374 -27.17 42.55 -20.46
CA THR A 374 -27.50 41.74 -21.64
C THR A 374 -26.27 41.31 -22.43
N LYS A 375 -25.19 42.11 -22.42
CA LYS A 375 -23.91 41.81 -23.10
C LYS A 375 -23.00 40.88 -22.27
N PHE A 376 -23.19 40.84 -20.95
CA PHE A 376 -22.53 39.91 -20.04
C PHE A 376 -23.17 38.51 -20.11
N CYS A 377 -24.50 38.42 -20.08
CA CYS A 377 -25.20 37.13 -20.18
C CYS A 377 -25.01 36.42 -21.54
N SER A 378 -24.86 37.16 -22.65
CA SER A 378 -24.59 36.55 -23.96
C SER A 378 -23.13 36.09 -24.16
N LYS A 379 -22.17 36.67 -23.43
CA LYS A 379 -20.76 36.21 -23.42
C LYS A 379 -20.54 35.02 -22.47
N VAL A 380 -21.27 34.94 -21.37
CA VAL A 380 -21.23 33.79 -20.44
C VAL A 380 -21.92 32.56 -21.06
N ALA A 381 -22.95 32.75 -21.88
CA ALA A 381 -23.59 31.67 -22.63
C ALA A 381 -22.75 31.13 -23.82
N ALA A 382 -21.67 31.83 -24.22
CA ALA A 382 -20.80 31.46 -25.33
C ALA A 382 -19.42 30.91 -24.89
N LEU A 383 -19.17 30.83 -23.58
CA LEU A 383 -17.98 30.20 -23.00
C LEU A 383 -18.31 28.77 -22.57
N THR A 384 -18.47 27.89 -23.56
CA THR A 384 -18.24 26.46 -23.33
C THR A 384 -16.75 26.26 -23.08
N LEU A 385 -16.39 26.00 -21.83
CA LEU A 385 -15.16 25.26 -21.53
C LEU A 385 -15.12 24.03 -22.45
N PRO A 386 -13.98 23.62 -23.01
CA PRO A 386 -13.89 22.32 -23.62
C PRO A 386 -14.24 21.32 -22.52
N THR A 387 -15.43 20.75 -22.59
CA THR A 387 -15.65 19.44 -22.01
C THR A 387 -14.60 18.58 -22.68
N VAL A 388 -13.57 18.18 -21.94
CA VAL A 388 -12.93 16.90 -22.23
C VAL A 388 -14.10 15.94 -22.15
N ALA A 389 -14.67 15.60 -23.30
CA ALA A 389 -15.67 14.57 -23.37
C ALA A 389 -14.98 13.36 -22.77
N THR A 390 -15.45 12.90 -21.60
CA THR A 390 -15.25 11.52 -21.23
C THR A 390 -15.67 10.72 -22.47
N PRO A 391 -14.77 9.93 -23.08
CA PRO A 391 -15.15 9.17 -24.25
C PRO A 391 -16.42 8.39 -23.88
N PRO A 392 -17.43 8.35 -24.76
CA PRO A 392 -18.66 7.61 -24.49
C PRO A 392 -18.28 6.19 -24.03
N GLU A 393 -18.85 5.75 -22.91
CA GLU A 393 -18.60 4.40 -22.39
C GLU A 393 -18.95 3.40 -23.49
N ALA A 394 -17.93 2.73 -24.02
CA ALA A 394 -18.12 1.75 -25.09
C ALA A 394 -18.82 0.49 -24.58
N ALA A 395 -18.98 0.28 -23.27
CA ALA A 395 -19.60 -0.93 -22.73
C ALA A 395 -21.09 -1.10 -23.12
N ARG A 396 -21.56 -2.35 -23.13
CA ARG A 396 -22.98 -2.71 -23.24
C ARG A 396 -23.79 -2.19 -22.04
N SER A 397 -25.10 -1.99 -22.18
CA SER A 397 -25.96 -1.64 -21.04
C SER A 397 -26.13 -2.83 -20.08
N LEU A 398 -26.36 -2.57 -18.78
CA LEU A 398 -26.37 -3.60 -17.73
C LEU A 398 -27.49 -4.64 -17.92
N ASP A 399 -28.60 -4.25 -18.54
CA ASP A 399 -29.76 -5.08 -18.85
C ASP A 399 -29.49 -6.14 -19.93
N ILE A 400 -28.44 -5.95 -20.73
CA ILE A 400 -27.99 -6.90 -21.78
C ILE A 400 -26.56 -7.40 -21.53
N ASP A 401 -26.00 -7.11 -20.36
CA ASP A 401 -24.70 -7.61 -19.91
C ASP A 401 -24.88 -8.98 -19.24
N TYR A 402 -25.23 -9.98 -20.05
CA TYR A 402 -25.52 -11.33 -19.57
C TYR A 402 -24.27 -12.05 -19.09
N SER A 403 -24.44 -12.84 -18.02
CA SER A 403 -23.46 -13.83 -17.58
C SER A 403 -24.16 -15.09 -17.10
N LEU A 404 -23.53 -16.24 -17.30
CA LEU A 404 -24.03 -17.51 -16.85
C LEU A 404 -23.69 -17.73 -15.37
N ALA A 405 -24.66 -18.16 -14.57
CA ALA A 405 -24.43 -18.48 -13.17
C ALA A 405 -23.58 -19.76 -13.04
N ILE A 406 -22.56 -19.70 -12.19
CA ILE A 406 -21.69 -20.84 -11.84
C ILE A 406 -21.47 -20.94 -10.32
N PRO A 407 -21.26 -22.14 -9.76
CA PRO A 407 -21.30 -23.45 -10.44
C PRO A 407 -22.72 -23.81 -10.90
N PHE A 408 -22.84 -24.73 -11.87
CA PHE A 408 -24.13 -25.29 -12.26
C PHE A 408 -24.76 -26.05 -11.09
N LYS A 409 -26.09 -26.00 -11.01
CA LYS A 409 -26.88 -26.61 -9.92
C LYS A 409 -27.47 -27.97 -10.29
N PHE A 410 -27.08 -28.53 -11.43
CA PHE A 410 -27.48 -29.85 -11.89
C PHE A 410 -26.27 -30.78 -11.95
N GLU A 411 -26.53 -32.09 -12.01
CA GLU A 411 -25.49 -33.10 -12.04
C GLU A 411 -24.67 -33.01 -13.33
N LEU A 412 -23.35 -32.82 -13.18
CA LEU A 412 -22.43 -32.74 -14.31
C LEU A 412 -21.82 -34.12 -14.60
N PRO A 413 -21.63 -34.47 -15.89
CA PRO A 413 -20.95 -35.70 -16.24
C PRO A 413 -19.51 -35.70 -15.74
N VAL A 414 -18.99 -36.90 -15.47
CA VAL A 414 -17.57 -37.09 -15.15
C VAL A 414 -16.74 -36.68 -16.37
N LEU A 415 -15.74 -35.83 -16.17
CA LEU A 415 -14.79 -35.45 -17.21
C LEU A 415 -14.07 -36.70 -17.72
N ALA A 416 -13.77 -36.75 -19.02
CA ALA A 416 -13.02 -37.87 -19.57
C ALA A 416 -11.66 -38.02 -18.88
N ASP A 417 -11.30 -39.23 -18.45
CA ASP A 417 -10.08 -39.51 -17.67
C ASP A 417 -8.78 -38.97 -18.29
N ASN A 418 -8.74 -38.81 -19.61
CA ASN A 418 -7.59 -38.34 -20.37
C ASN A 418 -7.61 -36.83 -20.67
N THR A 419 -8.51 -36.07 -20.04
CA THR A 419 -8.57 -34.61 -20.23
C THR A 419 -7.31 -33.99 -19.63
N VAL A 420 -6.52 -33.33 -20.47
CA VAL A 420 -5.33 -32.57 -20.05
C VAL A 420 -5.49 -31.13 -20.51
N VAL A 421 -5.36 -30.20 -19.57
CA VAL A 421 -5.43 -28.77 -19.84
C VAL A 421 -4.09 -28.09 -19.56
N ALA A 422 -3.90 -26.89 -20.10
CA ALA A 422 -2.74 -26.06 -19.76
C ALA A 422 -3.13 -24.85 -18.93
N ALA A 423 -2.27 -24.44 -18.00
CA ALA A 423 -2.36 -23.16 -17.31
C ALA A 423 -1.16 -22.27 -17.68
N VAL A 424 -1.39 -21.20 -18.44
CA VAL A 424 -0.39 -20.20 -18.83
C VAL A 424 -0.50 -18.98 -17.92
N ILE A 425 0.56 -18.71 -17.17
CA ILE A 425 0.55 -17.77 -16.04
C ILE A 425 1.72 -16.80 -16.15
N HIS A 426 1.48 -15.51 -15.90
CA HIS A 426 2.54 -14.55 -15.66
C HIS A 426 2.62 -14.17 -14.17
N LEU A 427 3.70 -14.55 -13.49
CA LEU A 427 3.95 -14.23 -12.08
C LEU A 427 5.12 -13.24 -11.97
N PHE A 428 4.78 -11.95 -11.94
CA PHE A 428 5.75 -10.90 -11.65
C PHE A 428 6.18 -10.90 -10.18
N TYR A 429 5.25 -11.22 -9.28
CA TYR A 429 5.50 -11.41 -7.85
C TYR A 429 5.49 -12.90 -7.53
N GLU A 430 6.64 -13.42 -7.14
CA GLU A 430 6.90 -14.82 -6.85
C GLU A 430 6.16 -15.32 -5.60
N ASP A 431 5.85 -14.43 -4.65
CA ASP A 431 5.14 -14.82 -3.43
C ASP A 431 3.65 -15.14 -3.64
N LEU A 432 3.08 -14.78 -4.80
CA LEU A 432 1.75 -15.21 -5.21
C LEU A 432 1.72 -16.65 -5.77
N ALA A 433 2.88 -17.31 -5.92
CA ALA A 433 2.93 -18.67 -6.45
C ALA A 433 2.19 -19.69 -5.57
N VAL A 434 2.19 -19.52 -4.24
CA VAL A 434 1.47 -20.41 -3.31
C VAL A 434 -0.05 -20.28 -3.51
N GLU A 435 -0.56 -19.04 -3.59
CA GLU A 435 -1.97 -18.77 -3.90
C GLU A 435 -2.36 -19.39 -5.25
N CYS A 436 -1.57 -19.15 -6.30
CA CYS A 436 -1.83 -19.74 -7.61
C CYS A 436 -1.85 -21.27 -7.56
N ARG A 437 -0.90 -21.91 -6.86
CA ARG A 437 -0.88 -23.36 -6.67
C ARG A 437 -2.16 -23.86 -6.01
N THR A 438 -2.64 -23.19 -4.96
CA THR A 438 -3.89 -23.53 -4.28
C THR A 438 -5.08 -23.52 -5.24
N TYR A 439 -5.24 -22.47 -6.06
CA TYR A 439 -6.35 -22.42 -7.02
C TYR A 439 -6.21 -23.45 -8.14
N LEU A 440 -5.01 -23.67 -8.69
CA LEU A 440 -4.78 -24.68 -9.74
C LEU A 440 -5.05 -26.10 -9.21
N SER A 441 -4.85 -26.35 -7.92
CA SER A 441 -5.11 -27.65 -7.30
C SER A 441 -6.60 -28.05 -7.36
N LYS A 442 -7.50 -27.08 -7.54
CA LYS A 442 -8.95 -27.29 -7.66
C LYS A 442 -9.38 -27.74 -9.06
N ILE A 443 -8.49 -27.75 -10.05
CA ILE A 443 -8.78 -28.29 -11.38
C ILE A 443 -8.94 -29.82 -11.27
N PRO A 444 -10.09 -30.41 -11.64
CA PRO A 444 -10.40 -31.83 -11.42
C PRO A 444 -9.60 -32.80 -12.30
N CYS A 445 -9.00 -32.31 -13.39
CA CYS A 445 -8.23 -33.11 -14.34
C CYS A 445 -6.73 -32.80 -14.30
N ASN A 446 -5.95 -33.48 -15.15
CA ASN A 446 -4.52 -33.21 -15.27
C ASN A 446 -4.30 -31.81 -15.88
N VAL A 447 -3.30 -31.11 -15.35
CA VAL A 447 -2.97 -29.75 -15.77
C VAL A 447 -1.45 -29.53 -15.80
N ASP A 448 -0.98 -29.20 -16.99
CA ASP A 448 0.39 -28.75 -17.24
C ASP A 448 0.49 -27.24 -17.03
N ILE A 449 1.51 -26.80 -16.30
CA ILE A 449 1.66 -25.42 -15.83
C ILE A 449 2.83 -24.74 -16.53
N TYR A 450 2.58 -23.56 -17.08
CA TYR A 450 3.54 -22.73 -17.79
C TYR A 450 3.58 -21.35 -17.15
N ILE A 451 4.67 -21.04 -16.43
CA ILE A 451 4.80 -19.79 -15.67
C ILE A 451 5.92 -18.94 -16.24
N SER A 452 5.65 -17.67 -16.50
CA SER A 452 6.68 -16.68 -16.82
C SER A 452 6.97 -15.77 -15.62
N THR A 453 8.23 -15.37 -15.46
CA THR A 453 8.69 -14.39 -14.47
C THR A 453 9.89 -13.59 -14.98
N THR A 454 10.39 -12.61 -14.23
CA THR A 454 11.34 -11.61 -14.73
C THR A 454 12.82 -11.92 -14.53
N ASP A 455 13.15 -12.80 -13.59
CA ASP A 455 14.53 -13.07 -13.19
C ASP A 455 14.69 -14.47 -12.60
N ALA A 456 15.94 -14.91 -12.49
CA ALA A 456 16.29 -16.26 -12.05
C ALA A 456 15.97 -16.51 -10.57
N PHE A 457 16.05 -15.48 -9.73
CA PHE A 457 15.74 -15.60 -8.31
C PHE A 457 14.26 -15.94 -8.11
N LYS A 458 13.37 -15.15 -8.71
CA LYS A 458 11.92 -15.42 -8.70
C LYS A 458 11.59 -16.77 -9.30
N ALA A 459 12.23 -17.13 -10.42
CA ALA A 459 12.03 -18.42 -11.06
C ALA A 459 12.35 -19.59 -10.12
N GLY A 460 13.46 -19.51 -9.37
CA GLY A 460 13.83 -20.52 -8.39
C GLY A 460 12.80 -20.70 -7.27
N ILE A 461 12.23 -19.60 -6.77
CA ILE A 461 11.15 -19.64 -5.76
C ILE A 461 9.89 -20.29 -6.32
N ILE A 462 9.45 -19.86 -7.51
CA ILE A 462 8.27 -20.42 -8.18
C ILE A 462 8.47 -21.93 -8.41
N GLN A 463 9.63 -22.33 -8.93
CA GLN A 463 9.97 -23.75 -9.11
C GLN A 463 9.91 -24.52 -7.80
N GLN A 464 10.41 -23.92 -6.72
CA GLN A 464 10.34 -24.54 -5.40
C GLN A 464 8.89 -24.72 -4.96
N VAL A 465 8.03 -23.70 -5.06
CA VAL A 465 6.59 -23.82 -4.73
C VAL A 465 5.94 -24.97 -5.48
N PHE A 466 6.27 -25.17 -6.75
CA PHE A 466 5.68 -26.21 -7.62
C PHE A 466 6.45 -27.54 -7.66
N LYS A 467 7.56 -27.71 -6.94
CA LYS A 467 8.41 -28.92 -6.96
C LYS A 467 7.65 -30.23 -6.70
N SER A 468 6.61 -30.18 -5.88
CA SER A 468 5.74 -31.33 -5.53
C SER A 468 4.40 -31.31 -6.27
N TRP A 469 4.33 -30.69 -7.46
CA TRP A 469 3.15 -30.73 -8.29
C TRP A 469 2.96 -32.12 -8.90
N THR A 470 1.76 -32.70 -8.75
CA THR A 470 1.48 -34.09 -9.16
C THR A 470 0.44 -34.21 -10.27
N LYS A 471 -0.25 -33.12 -10.63
CA LYS A 471 -1.31 -33.12 -11.67
C LYS A 471 -0.79 -32.92 -13.10
N GLY A 472 0.52 -32.72 -13.27
CA GLY A 472 1.13 -32.48 -14.57
C GLY A 472 2.56 -31.96 -14.46
N THR A 473 3.08 -31.42 -15.56
CA THR A 473 4.41 -30.83 -15.67
C THR A 473 4.39 -29.34 -15.31
N VAL A 474 5.57 -28.79 -14.99
CA VAL A 474 5.74 -27.38 -14.67
C VAL A 474 6.94 -26.82 -15.44
N ASP A 475 6.71 -25.82 -16.28
CA ASP A 475 7.71 -25.09 -17.05
C ASP A 475 7.75 -23.62 -16.59
N VAL A 476 8.90 -23.18 -16.09
CA VAL A 476 9.10 -21.80 -15.61
C VAL A 476 10.11 -21.09 -16.51
N ARG A 477 9.67 -20.03 -17.19
CA ARG A 477 10.47 -19.26 -18.15
C ARG A 477 10.78 -17.85 -17.64
N ILE A 478 12.04 -17.46 -17.73
CA ILE A 478 12.47 -16.09 -17.43
C ILE A 478 12.29 -15.25 -18.70
N VAL A 479 11.57 -14.14 -18.58
CA VAL A 479 11.23 -13.25 -19.69
C VAL A 479 11.52 -11.79 -19.32
N PRO A 480 11.79 -10.91 -20.29
CA PRO A 480 11.94 -9.48 -20.02
C PRO A 480 10.68 -8.89 -19.35
N ASN A 481 10.86 -7.94 -18.44
CA ASN A 481 9.74 -7.19 -17.82
C ASN A 481 9.12 -6.21 -18.84
N ARG A 482 8.37 -6.73 -19.81
CA ARG A 482 7.83 -5.96 -20.94
C ARG A 482 6.54 -6.56 -21.45
N GLY A 483 5.51 -5.72 -21.63
CA GLY A 483 4.22 -6.15 -22.18
C GLY A 483 3.33 -6.90 -21.19
N ARG A 484 3.59 -6.74 -19.88
CA ARG A 484 2.80 -7.29 -18.76
C ARG A 484 2.61 -8.79 -18.87
N ASP A 485 1.40 -9.27 -18.60
CA ASP A 485 1.00 -10.66 -18.80
C ASP A 485 0.71 -10.99 -20.28
N ILE A 486 0.47 -10.00 -21.14
CA ILE A 486 0.05 -10.21 -22.53
C ILE A 486 1.20 -10.71 -23.41
N ALA A 487 2.37 -10.07 -23.34
CA ALA A 487 3.52 -10.47 -24.15
C ALA A 487 4.02 -11.88 -23.77
N PRO A 488 4.25 -12.23 -22.49
CA PRO A 488 4.63 -13.58 -22.12
C PRO A 488 3.61 -14.64 -22.56
N LYS A 489 2.31 -14.33 -22.43
CA LYS A 489 1.20 -15.20 -22.86
C LYS A 489 1.21 -15.45 -24.35
N LEU A 490 1.22 -14.40 -25.18
CA LEU A 490 1.07 -14.53 -26.64
C LEU A 490 2.37 -14.82 -27.39
N ILE A 491 3.54 -14.50 -26.80
CA ILE A 491 4.85 -14.64 -27.46
C ILE A 491 5.64 -15.74 -26.79
N SER A 492 5.97 -15.58 -25.50
CA SER A 492 6.90 -16.49 -24.81
C SER A 492 6.35 -17.90 -24.62
N PHE A 493 5.03 -18.10 -24.69
CA PHE A 493 4.37 -19.40 -24.64
C PHE A 493 3.57 -19.73 -25.93
N ALA A 494 3.86 -19.08 -27.05
CA ALA A 494 3.19 -19.37 -28.31
C ALA A 494 3.33 -20.86 -28.73
N ASP A 495 4.44 -21.49 -28.37
CA ASP A 495 4.75 -22.92 -28.59
C ASP A 495 3.93 -23.88 -27.72
N VAL A 496 3.14 -23.40 -26.78
CA VAL A 496 2.37 -24.24 -25.85
C VAL A 496 0.98 -24.55 -26.41
N TYR A 497 0.32 -23.54 -27.00
CA TYR A 497 -1.12 -23.61 -27.31
C TYR A 497 -1.52 -24.76 -28.24
N HIS A 498 -0.67 -25.16 -29.20
CA HIS A 498 -1.00 -26.24 -30.14
C HIS A 498 -1.05 -27.64 -29.49
N LYS A 499 -0.58 -27.78 -28.25
CA LYS A 499 -0.50 -29.07 -27.54
C LYS A 499 -1.78 -29.41 -26.77
N TYR A 500 -2.65 -28.42 -26.56
CA TYR A 500 -3.83 -28.56 -25.70
C TYR A 500 -5.08 -28.08 -26.42
N GLU A 501 -6.22 -28.67 -26.08
CA GLU A 501 -7.51 -28.19 -26.55
C GLU A 501 -7.98 -26.99 -25.74
N TYR A 502 -7.82 -27.06 -24.41
CA TYR A 502 -8.20 -26.00 -23.47
C TYR A 502 -7.01 -25.45 -22.71
N VAL A 503 -7.01 -24.13 -22.56
CA VAL A 503 -6.00 -23.38 -21.81
C VAL A 503 -6.66 -22.39 -20.86
N LEU A 504 -6.12 -22.32 -19.66
CA LEU A 504 -6.40 -21.30 -18.66
C LEU A 504 -5.28 -20.26 -18.70
N CYS A 505 -5.64 -18.98 -18.85
CA CYS A 505 -4.72 -17.86 -18.82
C CYS A 505 -4.88 -17.07 -17.52
N LEU A 506 -3.81 -16.90 -16.74
CA LEU A 506 -3.80 -16.20 -15.45
C LEU A 506 -2.64 -15.19 -15.33
N HIS A 507 -2.69 -14.31 -14.33
CA HIS A 507 -1.53 -13.53 -13.92
C HIS A 507 -1.54 -13.19 -12.41
N GLY A 508 -0.36 -13.06 -11.81
CA GLY A 508 -0.16 -12.70 -10.41
C GLY A 508 0.16 -11.21 -10.24
N LYS A 509 -0.75 -10.32 -10.64
CA LYS A 509 -0.56 -8.87 -10.47
C LYS A 509 -1.16 -8.45 -9.14
N ARG A 510 -0.42 -7.68 -8.35
CA ARG A 510 -0.94 -6.98 -7.17
C ARG A 510 -1.59 -5.67 -7.60
N SER A 511 -2.82 -5.44 -7.21
CA SER A 511 -3.49 -4.15 -7.36
C SER A 511 -3.02 -3.20 -6.24
N HIS A 512 -1.78 -2.71 -6.29
CA HIS A 512 -1.15 -1.84 -5.27
C HIS A 512 -1.78 -0.45 -5.11
N HIS A 513 -2.96 -0.21 -5.69
CA HIS A 513 -3.72 1.00 -5.42
C HIS A 513 -4.60 0.71 -4.20
N ALA A 514 -4.42 1.44 -3.11
CA ALA A 514 -5.22 1.38 -1.88
C ALA A 514 -6.70 1.82 -2.08
N ASN A 515 -7.31 1.46 -3.21
CA ASN A 515 -8.50 2.07 -3.80
C ASN A 515 -9.38 0.99 -4.43
N VAL A 516 -10.17 0.24 -3.65
CA VAL A 516 -11.30 -0.62 -4.11
C VAL A 516 -10.97 -1.80 -5.08
N LEU A 517 -9.83 -1.80 -5.78
CA LEU A 517 -9.42 -2.80 -6.77
C LEU A 517 -8.50 -3.90 -6.21
N ALA A 518 -8.07 -3.78 -4.95
CA ALA A 518 -7.33 -4.82 -4.25
C ALA A 518 -7.97 -6.23 -4.39
N PRO A 519 -9.31 -6.39 -4.30
CA PRO A 519 -9.95 -7.70 -4.39
C PRO A 519 -10.08 -8.24 -5.82
N TRP A 520 -9.72 -7.47 -6.86
CA TRP A 520 -10.03 -7.82 -8.25
C TRP A 520 -9.40 -9.16 -8.68
N ARG A 521 -8.16 -9.43 -8.26
CA ARG A 521 -7.50 -10.74 -8.51
C ARG A 521 -8.29 -11.87 -7.89
N HIS A 522 -8.62 -11.76 -6.60
CA HIS A 522 -9.39 -12.78 -5.88
C HIS A 522 -10.76 -13.00 -6.53
N PHE A 523 -11.44 -11.93 -6.93
CA PHE A 523 -12.71 -12.02 -7.64
C PHE A 523 -12.61 -12.89 -8.91
N ILE A 524 -11.58 -12.66 -9.73
CA ILE A 524 -11.40 -13.46 -10.96
C ILE A 524 -11.00 -14.90 -10.62
N PHE A 525 -10.09 -15.11 -9.66
CA PHE A 525 -9.67 -16.45 -9.23
C PHE A 525 -10.86 -17.25 -8.68
N GLU A 526 -11.67 -16.65 -7.81
CA GLU A 526 -12.89 -17.28 -7.29
C GLU A 526 -13.91 -17.57 -8.41
N SER A 527 -14.02 -16.71 -9.41
CA SER A 527 -14.95 -16.92 -10.53
C SER A 527 -14.49 -18.00 -11.52
N LEU A 528 -13.17 -18.25 -11.65
CA LEU A 528 -12.65 -19.19 -12.65
C LEU A 528 -12.13 -20.50 -12.07
N LEU A 529 -11.80 -20.51 -10.77
CA LEU A 529 -11.10 -21.59 -10.06
C LEU A 529 -11.56 -21.75 -8.60
N GLY A 530 -12.63 -21.07 -8.16
CA GLY A 530 -13.01 -20.98 -6.74
C GLY A 530 -13.18 -22.34 -6.06
N ASN A 531 -13.69 -23.34 -6.78
CA ASN A 531 -13.77 -24.73 -6.36
C ASN A 531 -13.82 -25.67 -7.57
N GLU A 532 -13.83 -26.98 -7.32
CA GLU A 532 -13.86 -28.01 -8.35
C GLU A 532 -15.13 -27.93 -9.22
N GLU A 533 -16.30 -27.66 -8.63
CA GLU A 533 -17.58 -27.58 -9.33
C GLU A 533 -17.64 -26.39 -10.31
N ILE A 534 -17.00 -25.27 -9.98
CA ILE A 534 -16.82 -24.14 -10.90
C ILE A 534 -16.02 -24.56 -12.13
N VAL A 535 -14.91 -25.27 -11.94
CA VAL A 535 -14.06 -25.72 -13.07
C VAL A 535 -14.77 -26.80 -13.88
N LYS A 536 -15.49 -27.73 -13.25
CA LYS A 536 -16.35 -28.71 -13.95
C LYS A 536 -17.40 -28.03 -14.80
N SER A 537 -18.07 -26.99 -14.28
CA SER A 537 -19.08 -26.21 -15.04
C SER A 537 -18.47 -25.57 -16.29
N ILE A 538 -17.27 -25.00 -16.15
CA ILE A 538 -16.53 -24.38 -17.26
C ILE A 538 -16.13 -25.41 -18.33
N LEU A 539 -15.56 -26.53 -17.92
CA LEU A 539 -15.14 -27.58 -18.87
C LEU A 539 -16.36 -28.24 -19.53
N PHE A 540 -17.44 -28.48 -18.79
CA PHE A 540 -18.71 -28.96 -19.33
C PHE A 540 -19.27 -28.01 -20.40
N ALA A 541 -19.20 -26.70 -20.18
CA ALA A 541 -19.65 -25.71 -21.15
C ALA A 541 -18.86 -25.79 -22.47
N PHE A 542 -17.54 -26.00 -22.41
CA PHE A 542 -16.72 -26.21 -23.60
C PHE A 542 -17.04 -27.51 -24.34
N GLU A 543 -17.20 -28.63 -23.62
CA GLU A 543 -17.51 -29.93 -24.20
C GLU A 543 -18.90 -29.94 -24.85
N THR A 544 -19.87 -29.29 -24.21
CA THR A 544 -21.27 -29.28 -24.65
C THR A 544 -21.48 -28.35 -25.85
N ASN A 545 -20.73 -27.24 -25.93
CA ASN A 545 -20.79 -26.31 -27.06
C ASN A 545 -19.46 -26.25 -27.83
N PRO A 546 -19.33 -26.99 -28.95
CA PRO A 546 -18.13 -26.95 -29.80
C PRO A 546 -17.80 -25.58 -30.38
N LYS A 547 -18.78 -24.66 -30.46
CA LYS A 547 -18.57 -23.28 -30.91
C LYS A 547 -18.10 -22.35 -29.79
N LEU A 548 -18.09 -22.79 -28.53
CA LEU A 548 -17.56 -21.98 -27.44
C LEU A 548 -16.03 -21.97 -27.48
N GLY A 549 -15.46 -20.77 -27.58
CA GLY A 549 -14.03 -20.52 -27.70
C GLY A 549 -13.42 -19.85 -26.48
N MET A 550 -14.15 -19.02 -25.74
CA MET A 550 -13.62 -18.33 -24.56
C MET A 550 -14.65 -18.18 -23.43
N ILE A 551 -14.20 -18.31 -22.19
CA ILE A 551 -14.99 -18.06 -20.97
C ILE A 551 -14.18 -17.14 -20.06
N SER A 552 -14.74 -15.99 -19.69
CA SER A 552 -14.14 -15.08 -18.70
C SER A 552 -15.07 -14.87 -17.51
N SER A 553 -14.53 -14.37 -16.40
CA SER A 553 -15.39 -13.84 -15.34
C SER A 553 -16.18 -12.63 -15.87
N GLN A 554 -17.35 -12.38 -15.30
CA GLN A 554 -18.03 -11.10 -15.41
C GLN A 554 -17.13 -9.97 -14.87
N HIS A 555 -17.36 -8.73 -15.30
CA HIS A 555 -16.59 -7.59 -14.83
C HIS A 555 -16.73 -7.39 -13.33
N PHE A 556 -15.61 -7.18 -12.67
CA PHE A 556 -15.57 -6.79 -11.26
C PHE A 556 -16.24 -5.43 -11.09
N GLU A 557 -17.22 -5.35 -10.19
CA GLU A 557 -18.13 -4.20 -10.07
C GLU A 557 -17.38 -2.85 -9.93
N PRO A 558 -16.37 -2.72 -9.05
CA PRO A 558 -15.56 -1.51 -8.97
C PRO A 558 -14.86 -1.08 -10.27
N MET A 559 -14.60 -2.01 -11.19
CA MET A 559 -13.83 -1.78 -12.40
C MET A 559 -14.70 -1.37 -13.61
N ARG A 560 -16.02 -1.59 -13.56
CA ARG A 560 -16.94 -1.43 -14.70
C ARG A 560 -16.90 -0.08 -15.43
N HIS A 561 -16.53 1.02 -14.77
CA HIS A 561 -16.45 2.32 -15.42
C HIS A 561 -15.19 2.47 -16.32
N TRP A 562 -14.21 1.57 -16.18
CA TRP A 562 -13.01 1.52 -17.03
C TRP A 562 -13.13 0.58 -18.24
N THR A 563 -14.28 -0.07 -18.47
CA THR A 563 -14.52 -0.91 -19.66
C THR A 563 -14.87 -0.06 -20.89
N ASN A 564 -13.89 0.71 -21.36
CA ASN A 564 -14.02 1.55 -22.55
C ASN A 564 -12.74 1.49 -23.40
N TRP A 565 -12.80 2.01 -24.63
CA TRP A 565 -11.64 2.04 -25.52
C TRP A 565 -10.50 2.93 -25.02
N GLY A 566 -10.81 4.06 -24.37
CA GLY A 566 -9.82 5.02 -23.89
C GLY A 566 -8.80 5.40 -24.97
N GLY A 567 -7.51 5.46 -24.61
CA GLY A 567 -6.42 5.69 -25.56
C GLY A 567 -6.02 4.48 -26.42
N ASN A 568 -6.77 3.38 -26.38
CA ASN A 568 -6.38 2.11 -26.98
C ASN A 568 -6.94 1.87 -28.38
N PHE A 569 -8.01 2.57 -28.80
CA PHE A 569 -8.74 2.26 -30.03
C PHE A 569 -7.85 2.23 -31.28
N ALA A 570 -6.99 3.25 -31.48
CA ALA A 570 -6.14 3.32 -32.66
C ALA A 570 -5.19 2.11 -32.77
N LYS A 571 -4.60 1.68 -31.65
CA LYS A 571 -3.73 0.48 -31.62
C LYS A 571 -4.55 -0.79 -31.82
N ALA A 572 -5.71 -0.91 -31.18
CA ALA A 572 -6.62 -2.04 -31.33
C ALA A 572 -7.13 -2.19 -32.76
N SER A 573 -7.46 -1.08 -33.43
CA SER A 573 -7.93 -1.04 -34.81
C SER A 573 -6.85 -1.47 -35.80
N ALA A 574 -5.60 -1.03 -35.57
CA ALA A 574 -4.46 -1.50 -36.35
C ALA A 574 -4.21 -3.01 -36.18
N LEU A 575 -4.38 -3.55 -34.96
CA LEU A 575 -4.28 -4.98 -34.69
C LEU A 575 -5.41 -5.78 -35.35
N ALA A 576 -6.65 -5.32 -35.23
CA ALA A 576 -7.82 -5.92 -35.88
C ALA A 576 -7.63 -6.01 -37.40
N THR A 577 -7.17 -4.91 -38.02
CA THR A 577 -6.89 -4.85 -39.46
C THR A 577 -5.85 -5.90 -39.87
N ARG A 578 -4.81 -6.10 -39.05
CA ARG A 578 -3.79 -7.14 -39.29
C ARG A 578 -4.33 -8.55 -39.14
N MET A 579 -5.30 -8.78 -38.25
CA MET A 579 -5.98 -10.07 -38.09
C MET A 579 -7.00 -10.33 -39.19
N GLY A 580 -7.44 -9.30 -39.92
CA GLY A 580 -8.34 -9.43 -41.07
C GLY A 580 -9.79 -9.01 -40.80
N PHE A 581 -10.04 -8.22 -39.76
CA PHE A 581 -11.37 -7.66 -39.47
C PHE A 581 -11.31 -6.17 -39.07
N GLY A 582 -12.46 -5.51 -39.10
CA GLY A 582 -12.62 -4.13 -38.65
C GLY A 582 -13.29 -4.06 -37.28
N ILE A 583 -12.98 -3.02 -36.52
CA ILE A 583 -13.69 -2.66 -35.29
C ILE A 583 -14.19 -1.22 -35.38
N ASP A 584 -15.30 -0.92 -34.71
CA ASP A 584 -15.90 0.42 -34.67
C ASP A 584 -15.78 0.98 -33.24
N GLU A 585 -15.23 2.20 -33.12
CA GLU A 585 -15.09 2.91 -31.85
C GLU A 585 -16.45 3.19 -31.20
N LYS A 586 -17.50 3.26 -32.03
CA LYS A 586 -18.88 3.51 -31.62
C LYS A 586 -19.69 2.24 -31.40
N ALA A 587 -19.11 1.05 -31.60
CA ALA A 587 -19.76 -0.21 -31.26
C ALA A 587 -19.58 -0.52 -29.77
N ALA A 588 -20.45 -1.39 -29.25
CA ALA A 588 -20.29 -1.86 -27.89
C ALA A 588 -19.00 -2.70 -27.74
N LEU A 589 -18.29 -2.53 -26.63
CA LEU A 589 -17.04 -3.20 -26.27
C LEU A 589 -17.29 -4.17 -25.12
N ASP A 590 -16.71 -5.36 -25.22
CA ASP A 590 -16.59 -6.34 -24.16
C ASP A 590 -15.26 -7.08 -24.32
N PHE A 591 -14.68 -7.53 -23.22
CA PHE A 591 -13.38 -8.22 -23.20
C PHE A 591 -13.16 -8.87 -21.82
N PRO A 592 -12.30 -9.90 -21.71
CA PRO A 592 -11.92 -10.48 -20.42
C PRO A 592 -11.12 -9.45 -19.62
N SER A 593 -11.80 -8.65 -18.81
CA SER A 593 -11.17 -7.58 -18.05
C SER A 593 -10.24 -8.14 -16.98
N GLY A 594 -8.97 -7.72 -17.02
CA GLY A 594 -7.90 -8.32 -16.23
C GLY A 594 -7.22 -9.48 -16.95
N SER A 595 -7.48 -9.66 -18.26
CA SER A 595 -6.81 -10.60 -19.17
C SER A 595 -6.71 -12.06 -18.71
N MET A 596 -7.58 -12.48 -17.78
CA MET A 596 -7.65 -13.85 -17.26
C MET A 596 -8.93 -14.54 -17.72
N PHE A 597 -8.80 -15.74 -18.26
CA PHE A 597 -9.91 -16.46 -18.91
C PHE A 597 -9.52 -17.92 -19.19
N TRP A 598 -10.53 -18.75 -19.41
CA TRP A 598 -10.38 -20.03 -20.09
C TRP A 598 -10.61 -19.84 -21.60
N ALA A 599 -9.90 -20.60 -22.42
CA ALA A 599 -10.07 -20.59 -23.87
C ALA A 599 -9.85 -21.97 -24.47
N ARG A 600 -10.59 -22.25 -25.55
CA ARG A 600 -10.18 -23.22 -26.56
C ARG A 600 -9.00 -22.61 -27.33
N THR A 601 -7.92 -23.36 -27.47
CA THR A 601 -6.68 -22.83 -28.06
C THR A 601 -6.86 -22.33 -29.50
N ALA A 602 -7.74 -22.97 -30.27
CA ALA A 602 -8.14 -22.54 -31.61
C ALA A 602 -8.74 -21.12 -31.66
N ALA A 603 -9.41 -20.65 -30.60
CA ALA A 603 -10.00 -19.31 -30.55
C ALA A 603 -8.94 -18.19 -30.40
N LEU A 604 -7.74 -18.54 -29.93
CA LEU A 604 -6.62 -17.60 -29.79
C LEU A 604 -5.75 -17.51 -31.05
N LYS A 605 -6.01 -18.36 -32.06
CA LYS A 605 -5.16 -18.47 -33.26
C LYS A 605 -4.91 -17.13 -33.96
N PRO A 606 -5.90 -16.25 -34.20
CA PRO A 606 -5.65 -14.98 -34.89
C PRO A 606 -4.66 -14.08 -34.16
N LEU A 607 -4.65 -14.09 -32.81
CA LEU A 607 -3.69 -13.34 -32.01
C LEU A 607 -2.29 -13.96 -32.06
N LEU A 608 -2.20 -15.29 -32.04
CA LEU A 608 -0.91 -16.01 -32.13
C LEU A 608 -0.26 -15.86 -33.51
N ASP A 609 -1.07 -15.84 -34.58
CA ASP A 609 -0.62 -15.65 -35.97
C ASP A 609 -0.15 -14.22 -36.27
N LEU A 610 -0.37 -13.25 -35.37
CA LEU A 610 0.19 -11.90 -35.52
C LEU A 610 1.72 -11.88 -35.44
N HIS A 611 2.33 -12.94 -34.91
CA HIS A 611 3.78 -13.09 -34.73
C HIS A 611 4.42 -11.81 -34.16
N LEU A 612 3.81 -11.29 -33.09
CA LEU A 612 4.29 -10.08 -32.44
C LEU A 612 5.67 -10.32 -31.84
N SER A 613 6.53 -9.30 -31.88
CA SER A 613 7.81 -9.32 -31.18
C SER A 613 7.71 -8.50 -29.90
N ILE A 614 8.42 -8.94 -28.85
CA ILE A 614 8.37 -8.33 -27.52
C ILE A 614 8.87 -6.86 -27.55
N GLU A 615 9.74 -6.53 -28.49
CA GLU A 615 10.29 -5.18 -28.72
C GLU A 615 9.24 -4.17 -29.16
N LYS A 616 8.08 -4.62 -29.65
CA LYS A 616 6.95 -3.74 -30.03
C LYS A 616 6.08 -3.34 -28.86
N PHE A 617 6.16 -4.04 -27.73
CA PHE A 617 5.43 -3.66 -26.52
C PHE A 617 6.08 -2.46 -25.86
N ASP A 618 5.30 -1.62 -25.20
CA ASP A 618 5.83 -0.48 -24.46
C ASP A 618 6.72 -0.97 -23.28
N PRO A 619 7.84 -0.31 -22.98
CA PRO A 619 8.59 -0.57 -21.75
C PRO A 619 7.73 -0.30 -20.51
N GLU A 620 7.87 -1.09 -19.44
CA GLU A 620 7.09 -0.91 -18.20
C GLU A 620 7.63 0.26 -17.37
N LEU A 621 7.24 1.49 -17.74
CA LEU A 621 7.56 2.74 -17.05
C LEU A 621 6.39 3.17 -16.14
N GLY A 622 5.59 2.23 -15.64
CA GLY A 622 4.45 2.49 -14.74
C GLY A 622 3.21 3.09 -15.40
N GLN A 623 3.03 2.88 -16.72
CA GLN A 623 1.83 3.30 -17.44
C GLN A 623 0.60 2.56 -16.91
N THR A 624 -0.56 3.21 -16.85
CA THR A 624 -1.80 2.61 -16.34
C THR A 624 -2.77 2.16 -17.42
N ASP A 625 -2.68 2.69 -18.65
CA ASP A 625 -3.49 2.31 -19.83
C ASP A 625 -2.77 2.74 -21.13
N ALA A 626 -3.42 2.59 -22.30
CA ALA A 626 -2.97 3.10 -23.61
C ALA A 626 -1.67 2.47 -24.18
N THR A 627 -1.30 1.29 -23.70
CA THR A 627 -0.15 0.51 -24.21
C THR A 627 -0.61 -0.55 -25.21
N LEU A 628 0.32 -1.16 -25.94
CA LEU A 628 0.01 -2.29 -26.83
C LEU A 628 -0.65 -3.47 -26.09
N ALA A 629 -0.24 -3.73 -24.84
CA ALA A 629 -0.83 -4.77 -24.01
C ALA A 629 -2.32 -4.50 -23.72
N HIS A 630 -2.67 -3.27 -23.35
CA HIS A 630 -4.07 -2.89 -23.07
C HIS A 630 -4.95 -2.86 -24.34
N ALA A 631 -4.34 -2.58 -25.51
CA ALA A 631 -5.03 -2.70 -26.80
C ALA A 631 -5.32 -4.16 -27.18
N LEU A 632 -4.36 -5.07 -26.95
CA LEU A 632 -4.54 -6.51 -27.16
C LEU A 632 -5.59 -7.11 -26.21
N GLU A 633 -5.59 -6.69 -24.93
CA GLU A 633 -6.59 -7.11 -23.95
C GLU A 633 -8.03 -6.86 -24.45
N ARG A 634 -8.28 -5.70 -25.06
CA ARG A 634 -9.61 -5.29 -25.54
C ARG A 634 -10.08 -6.01 -26.82
N VAL A 635 -9.21 -6.77 -27.49
CA VAL A 635 -9.55 -7.46 -28.74
C VAL A 635 -9.60 -8.99 -28.60
N PHE A 636 -9.46 -9.55 -27.40
CA PHE A 636 -9.56 -11.00 -27.18
C PHE A 636 -10.88 -11.60 -27.68
N PHE A 637 -12.02 -11.03 -27.29
CA PHE A 637 -13.33 -11.51 -27.75
C PHE A 637 -13.56 -11.29 -29.24
N HIS A 638 -13.10 -10.17 -29.79
CA HIS A 638 -13.14 -9.94 -31.24
C HIS A 638 -12.32 -10.99 -32.01
N SER A 639 -11.13 -11.35 -31.51
CA SER A 639 -10.31 -12.42 -32.08
C SER A 639 -11.01 -13.77 -32.00
N CYS A 640 -11.65 -14.08 -30.87
CA CYS A 640 -12.43 -15.31 -30.70
C CYS A 640 -13.54 -15.42 -31.76
N GLU A 641 -14.32 -14.35 -31.95
CA GLU A 641 -15.37 -14.30 -32.96
C GLU A 641 -14.84 -14.44 -34.38
N TYR A 642 -13.73 -13.76 -34.68
CA TYR A 642 -13.08 -13.87 -35.98
C TYR A 642 -12.58 -15.28 -36.27
N ALA A 643 -12.11 -16.00 -35.25
CA ALA A 643 -11.74 -17.41 -35.36
C ALA A 643 -12.95 -18.35 -35.58
N GLY A 644 -14.18 -17.82 -35.59
CA GLY A 644 -15.41 -18.59 -35.77
C GLY A 644 -16.00 -19.15 -34.48
N TYR A 645 -15.52 -18.68 -33.32
CA TYR A 645 -15.97 -19.13 -32.01
C TYR A 645 -16.75 -18.05 -31.25
N GLN A 646 -17.62 -18.51 -30.36
CA GLN A 646 -18.37 -17.69 -29.42
C GLN A 646 -17.59 -17.52 -28.12
N TRP A 647 -17.91 -16.47 -27.37
CA TRP A 647 -17.43 -16.29 -26.01
C TRP A 647 -18.61 -16.11 -25.06
N MET A 648 -18.36 -16.32 -23.77
CA MET A 648 -19.34 -16.07 -22.73
C MET A 648 -18.67 -15.55 -21.44
N LYS A 649 -19.47 -14.93 -20.59
CA LYS A 649 -19.06 -14.52 -19.25
C LYS A 649 -19.75 -15.38 -18.20
N VAL A 650 -19.03 -15.72 -17.15
CA VAL A 650 -19.54 -16.48 -16.00
C VAL A 650 -19.50 -15.65 -14.73
N ALA A 651 -20.43 -15.89 -13.82
CA ALA A 651 -20.53 -15.17 -12.56
C ALA A 651 -20.96 -16.10 -11.42
N CYS A 652 -20.29 -15.99 -10.28
CA CYS A 652 -20.82 -16.49 -9.02
C CYS A 652 -21.78 -15.43 -8.48
N SER A 653 -23.08 -15.75 -8.51
CA SER A 653 -24.18 -14.83 -8.18
C SER A 653 -24.00 -14.10 -6.84
N GLU A 654 -23.44 -14.79 -5.87
CA GLU A 654 -23.19 -14.32 -4.52
C GLU A 654 -22.19 -13.16 -4.45
N PHE A 655 -21.31 -12.97 -5.44
CA PHE A 655 -20.30 -11.91 -5.43
C PHE A 655 -20.84 -10.55 -5.89
N PHE A 656 -22.13 -10.44 -6.22
CA PHE A 656 -22.74 -9.23 -6.74
C PHE A 656 -23.89 -8.75 -5.83
N ALA A 657 -23.81 -7.49 -5.40
CA ALA A 657 -24.86 -6.88 -4.58
C ALA A 657 -26.00 -6.26 -5.41
N ASN A 658 -25.67 -5.70 -6.58
CA ASN A 658 -26.61 -5.21 -7.59
C ASN A 658 -26.24 -5.89 -8.91
N THR A 659 -27.16 -6.68 -9.46
CA THR A 659 -26.76 -7.74 -10.39
C THR A 659 -26.80 -7.28 -11.85
N PRO A 660 -25.75 -7.56 -12.67
CA PRO A 660 -25.94 -7.74 -14.11
C PRO A 660 -26.95 -8.86 -14.38
N ALA A 661 -27.38 -9.07 -15.63
CA ALA A 661 -28.30 -10.16 -15.95
C ALA A 661 -27.62 -11.54 -15.82
N ILE A 662 -27.55 -12.08 -14.59
CA ILE A 662 -27.04 -13.41 -14.28
C ILE A 662 -28.14 -14.44 -14.53
N ILE A 663 -27.90 -15.36 -15.47
CA ILE A 663 -28.89 -16.37 -15.87
C ILE A 663 -28.49 -17.72 -15.27
N GLU A 664 -29.41 -18.30 -14.50
CA GLU A 664 -29.29 -19.67 -14.02
C GLU A 664 -29.84 -20.65 -15.07
N VAL A 665 -29.15 -21.78 -15.25
CA VAL A 665 -29.58 -22.86 -16.14
C VAL A 665 -29.91 -24.10 -15.31
N ALA A 666 -31.05 -24.73 -15.61
CA ALA A 666 -31.57 -25.85 -14.83
C ALA A 666 -31.00 -27.21 -15.24
N ASP A 667 -30.53 -27.34 -16.49
CA ASP A 667 -30.01 -28.57 -17.08
C ASP A 667 -29.13 -28.27 -18.32
N ALA A 668 -28.61 -29.33 -18.94
CA ALA A 668 -27.75 -29.26 -20.12
C ALA A 668 -28.46 -28.65 -21.35
N ASP A 669 -29.75 -28.92 -21.53
CA ASP A 669 -30.54 -28.37 -22.63
C ASP A 669 -30.74 -26.87 -22.44
N ALA A 670 -31.07 -26.42 -21.23
CA ALA A 670 -31.17 -25.01 -20.87
C ALA A 670 -29.84 -24.26 -21.11
N PHE A 671 -28.70 -24.91 -20.87
CA PHE A 671 -27.39 -24.36 -21.22
C PHE A 671 -27.22 -24.15 -22.74
N LEU A 672 -27.62 -25.12 -23.57
CA LEU A 672 -27.57 -24.97 -25.03
C LEU A 672 -28.47 -23.82 -25.52
N HIS A 673 -29.64 -23.65 -24.89
CA HIS A 673 -30.53 -22.53 -25.18
C HIS A 673 -29.94 -21.18 -24.73
N TYR A 674 -29.21 -21.15 -23.60
CA TYR A 674 -28.59 -19.93 -23.10
C TYR A 674 -27.73 -19.24 -24.16
N GLN A 675 -26.88 -19.98 -24.85
CA GLN A 675 -25.99 -19.38 -25.86
C GLN A 675 -26.77 -18.85 -27.07
N ALA A 676 -27.87 -19.50 -27.45
CA ALA A 676 -28.72 -19.06 -28.56
C ALA A 676 -29.53 -17.80 -28.20
N GLU A 677 -29.95 -17.66 -26.95
CA GLU A 677 -30.81 -16.58 -26.48
C GLU A 677 -30.02 -15.35 -25.98
N TYR A 678 -28.93 -15.57 -25.24
CA TYR A 678 -28.17 -14.52 -24.55
C TYR A 678 -26.77 -14.28 -25.14
N GLY A 679 -26.38 -15.04 -26.16
CA GLY A 679 -25.11 -14.85 -26.88
C GLY A 679 -25.02 -13.47 -27.52
N PHE A 680 -23.83 -12.88 -27.48
CA PHE A 680 -23.56 -11.56 -28.06
C PHE A 680 -22.34 -11.60 -29.00
N GLU A 681 -22.42 -10.91 -30.13
CA GLU A 681 -21.33 -10.79 -31.11
C GLU A 681 -20.90 -9.31 -31.27
N LEU A 682 -19.63 -9.02 -30.98
CA LEU A 682 -19.00 -7.70 -31.11
C LEU A 682 -18.77 -7.33 -32.57
N LEU A 683 -18.43 -8.30 -33.43
CA LEU A 683 -18.24 -8.08 -34.87
C LEU A 683 -19.58 -7.90 -35.61
N LYS A 684 -20.70 -8.28 -34.98
CA LYS A 684 -22.06 -8.12 -35.50
C LYS A 684 -23.03 -7.70 -34.38
N PRO A 685 -22.92 -6.47 -33.85
CA PRO A 685 -23.65 -6.06 -32.64
C PRO A 685 -25.16 -5.86 -32.84
N ASN A 686 -25.74 -6.22 -34.00
CA ASN A 686 -27.18 -6.18 -34.31
C ASN A 686 -27.89 -4.87 -33.94
N GLY A 687 -27.22 -3.73 -34.10
CA GLY A 687 -27.78 -2.40 -33.79
C GLY A 687 -27.75 -1.99 -32.32
N VAL A 688 -27.12 -2.80 -31.45
CA VAL A 688 -26.85 -2.43 -30.05
C VAL A 688 -25.92 -1.22 -30.01
N LYS A 689 -26.38 -0.17 -29.34
CA LYS A 689 -25.59 1.06 -29.12
C LYS A 689 -24.81 0.95 -27.81
N PRO A 690 -23.64 1.59 -27.72
CA PRO A 690 -22.92 1.74 -26.45
C PRO A 690 -23.77 2.43 -25.40
N ARG A 691 -23.45 2.16 -24.13
CA ARG A 691 -24.11 2.79 -22.98
C ARG A 691 -23.98 4.32 -23.04
N ALA A 692 -25.12 5.01 -22.93
CA ALA A 692 -25.18 6.47 -23.06
C ALA A 692 -24.98 7.24 -21.75
N LEU A 693 -25.10 6.59 -20.59
CA LEU A 693 -25.07 7.21 -19.27
C LEU A 693 -23.94 6.61 -18.40
N PRO A 694 -23.19 7.44 -17.65
CA PRO A 694 -22.18 6.95 -16.73
C PRO A 694 -22.80 6.09 -15.61
N VAL A 695 -22.12 5.01 -15.22
CA VAL A 695 -22.50 4.23 -14.04
C VAL A 695 -22.31 5.10 -12.78
N PRO A 696 -23.24 5.08 -11.81
CA PRO A 696 -23.01 5.66 -10.49
C PRO A 696 -21.71 5.15 -9.87
N ALA A 697 -21.06 5.99 -9.05
CA ALA A 697 -19.73 5.73 -8.50
C ALA A 697 -19.57 4.31 -7.92
N VAL A 698 -18.44 3.68 -8.31
CA VAL A 698 -17.77 2.49 -7.74
C VAL A 698 -18.60 1.77 -6.67
N ALA A 699 -19.42 0.81 -7.06
CA ALA A 699 -20.03 -0.10 -6.10
C ALA A 699 -18.93 -1.00 -5.49
N ASN A 700 -18.97 -1.16 -4.16
CA ASN A 700 -18.01 -2.00 -3.45
C ASN A 700 -18.15 -3.47 -3.88
N ALA A 701 -17.06 -4.23 -3.75
CA ALA A 701 -17.13 -5.69 -3.83
C ALA A 701 -18.09 -6.24 -2.76
N ALA A 702 -18.83 -7.30 -3.08
CA ALA A 702 -19.73 -7.94 -2.12
C ALA A 702 -18.95 -8.54 -0.94
N SER A 703 -19.52 -8.49 0.26
CA SER A 703 -18.92 -9.06 1.49
C SER A 703 -18.66 -10.57 1.36
N SER A 704 -19.55 -11.28 0.67
CA SER A 704 -19.48 -12.71 0.35
C SER A 704 -18.18 -13.13 -0.37
N LEU A 705 -17.61 -12.26 -1.21
CA LEU A 705 -16.31 -12.52 -1.85
C LEU A 705 -15.22 -12.66 -0.77
N PHE A 706 -15.17 -11.70 0.14
CA PHE A 706 -14.18 -11.66 1.22
C PHE A 706 -14.38 -12.80 2.22
N GLU A 707 -15.62 -13.16 2.49
CA GLU A 707 -15.96 -14.34 3.30
C GLU A 707 -15.43 -15.62 2.64
N ARG A 708 -15.63 -15.79 1.33
CA ARG A 708 -15.12 -16.98 0.62
C ARG A 708 -13.60 -17.06 0.57
N VAL A 709 -12.93 -15.94 0.30
CA VAL A 709 -11.46 -15.88 0.32
C VAL A 709 -10.95 -16.27 1.70
N ARG A 710 -11.58 -15.72 2.76
CA ARG A 710 -11.24 -16.05 4.14
C ARG A 710 -11.49 -17.50 4.49
N ASP A 711 -12.64 -18.05 4.11
CA ASP A 711 -12.99 -19.43 4.39
C ASP A 711 -12.06 -20.41 3.67
N SER A 712 -11.66 -20.07 2.43
CA SER A 712 -10.63 -20.82 1.69
C SER A 712 -9.28 -20.75 2.39
N ALA A 713 -8.83 -19.56 2.84
CA ALA A 713 -7.55 -19.39 3.54
C ALA A 713 -7.53 -20.10 4.90
N LEU A 714 -8.66 -20.10 5.61
CA LEU A 714 -8.84 -20.84 6.87
C LEU A 714 -8.88 -22.36 6.66
N GLY A 715 -9.19 -22.81 5.44
CA GLY A 715 -9.36 -24.23 5.15
C GLY A 715 -10.65 -24.80 5.75
N THR A 716 -11.74 -24.03 5.76
CA THR A 716 -13.01 -24.45 6.41
C THR A 716 -13.59 -25.74 5.84
N ALA A 717 -13.38 -25.99 4.54
CA ALA A 717 -13.81 -27.21 3.86
C ALA A 717 -12.80 -28.38 3.98
N ILE A 718 -11.64 -28.16 4.61
CA ILE A 718 -10.60 -29.18 4.73
C ILE A 718 -10.95 -30.15 5.85
N VAL A 719 -11.01 -31.43 5.48
CA VAL A 719 -11.01 -32.55 6.41
C VAL A 719 -9.57 -32.95 6.69
N LEU A 720 -9.19 -32.96 7.96
CA LEU A 720 -7.85 -33.31 8.38
C LEU A 720 -7.63 -34.83 8.25
N ASP A 721 -6.48 -35.21 7.71
CA ASP A 721 -6.08 -36.62 7.62
C ASP A 721 -5.49 -37.07 8.96
N PRO A 722 -6.13 -38.00 9.69
CA PRO A 722 -5.65 -38.47 10.99
C PRO A 722 -4.30 -39.20 10.91
N ALA A 723 -3.83 -39.58 9.72
CA ALA A 723 -2.52 -40.22 9.54
C ALA A 723 -1.33 -39.24 9.63
N VAL A 724 -1.58 -37.93 9.56
CA VAL A 724 -0.53 -36.90 9.68
C VAL A 724 0.10 -36.96 11.07
N LYS A 725 1.44 -37.02 11.12
CA LYS A 725 2.19 -37.12 12.37
C LYS A 725 2.57 -35.74 12.88
N ILE A 726 2.17 -35.41 14.11
CA ILE A 726 2.40 -34.09 14.73
C ILE A 726 3.41 -34.19 15.88
N ALA A 727 4.50 -33.44 15.77
CA ALA A 727 5.39 -33.20 16.89
C ALA A 727 5.02 -31.86 17.53
N ILE A 728 4.76 -31.83 18.83
CA ILE A 728 4.72 -30.59 19.61
C ILE A 728 6.07 -30.51 20.31
N GLY A 729 6.70 -29.35 20.35
CA GLY A 729 7.88 -29.17 21.18
C GLY A 729 7.80 -27.95 22.07
N LEU A 730 8.24 -28.16 23.30
CA LEU A 730 8.20 -27.23 24.40
C LEU A 730 9.61 -27.08 24.96
N VAL A 731 10.15 -25.87 24.92
CA VAL A 731 11.47 -25.53 25.46
C VAL A 731 11.27 -24.77 26.76
N SER A 732 11.60 -25.36 27.90
CA SER A 732 11.39 -24.78 29.23
C SER A 732 12.62 -24.00 29.71
N TYR A 733 12.43 -22.90 30.43
CA TYR A 733 13.51 -22.18 31.12
C TYR A 733 13.03 -21.62 32.45
N ASN A 734 13.28 -22.39 33.53
CA ASN A 734 12.89 -22.03 34.90
C ASN A 734 11.38 -21.71 35.06
N ASN A 735 10.53 -22.35 34.24
CA ASN A 735 9.08 -22.22 34.33
C ASN A 735 8.53 -22.94 35.58
N SER A 736 7.41 -22.44 36.10
CA SER A 736 6.70 -23.09 37.19
C SER A 736 6.08 -24.41 36.75
N ARG A 737 5.82 -25.30 37.73
CA ARG A 737 5.10 -26.56 37.51
C ARG A 737 3.71 -26.30 36.92
N GLU A 738 3.04 -25.25 37.37
CA GLU A 738 1.70 -24.88 36.94
C GLU A 738 1.66 -24.42 35.47
N GLU A 739 2.62 -23.59 35.04
CA GLU A 739 2.75 -23.16 33.63
C GLU A 739 2.99 -24.37 32.72
N LEU A 740 3.96 -25.22 33.05
CA LEU A 740 4.30 -26.39 32.25
C LEU A 740 3.15 -27.41 32.20
N ARG A 741 2.46 -27.62 33.32
CA ARG A 741 1.26 -28.47 33.37
C ARG A 741 0.16 -27.91 32.47
N LEU A 742 -0.08 -26.59 32.51
CA LEU A 742 -1.10 -25.95 31.69
C LEU A 742 -0.78 -26.09 30.19
N ALA A 743 0.47 -25.83 29.79
CA ALA A 743 0.92 -25.97 28.41
C ALA A 743 0.75 -27.41 27.90
N ILE A 744 1.17 -28.41 28.70
CA ILE A 744 1.07 -29.83 28.33
C ILE A 744 -0.38 -30.30 28.26
N GLU A 745 -1.22 -29.97 29.26
CA GLU A 745 -2.61 -30.43 29.28
C GLU A 745 -3.45 -29.75 28.19
N SER A 746 -3.23 -28.47 27.91
CA SER A 746 -3.90 -27.79 26.80
C SER A 746 -3.47 -28.36 25.43
N ALA A 747 -2.20 -28.72 25.26
CA ALA A 747 -1.71 -29.41 24.07
C ALA A 747 -2.36 -30.78 23.87
N LYS A 748 -2.51 -31.58 24.94
CA LYS A 748 -3.23 -32.88 24.90
C LYS A 748 -4.67 -32.70 24.46
N ILE A 749 -5.38 -31.75 25.06
CA ILE A 749 -6.78 -31.46 24.73
C ILE A 749 -6.88 -31.03 23.27
N SER A 750 -6.01 -30.14 22.80
CA SER A 750 -6.06 -29.67 21.42
C SER A 750 -5.71 -30.77 20.40
N LEU A 751 -4.76 -31.66 20.72
CA LEU A 751 -4.48 -32.85 19.90
C LEU A 751 -5.68 -33.78 19.80
N GLN A 752 -6.35 -34.04 20.92
CA GLN A 752 -7.55 -34.88 20.98
C GLN A 752 -8.70 -34.25 20.18
N THR A 753 -8.93 -32.95 20.34
CA THR A 753 -9.94 -32.20 19.56
C THR A 753 -9.64 -32.25 18.06
N ALA A 754 -8.36 -32.20 17.68
CA ALA A 754 -7.92 -32.30 16.29
C ALA A 754 -7.88 -33.74 15.74
N GLY A 755 -8.04 -34.77 16.58
CA GLY A 755 -8.00 -36.19 16.19
C GLY A 755 -6.59 -36.75 15.96
N TYR A 756 -5.56 -36.18 16.61
CA TYR A 756 -4.15 -36.55 16.44
C TYR A 756 -3.52 -37.22 17.67
N GLU A 757 -4.31 -37.57 18.68
CA GLU A 757 -3.80 -38.09 19.96
C GLU A 757 -2.96 -39.36 19.85
N VAL A 758 -3.17 -40.17 18.80
CA VAL A 758 -2.41 -41.41 18.54
C VAL A 758 -1.15 -41.16 17.70
N ASN A 759 -1.17 -40.17 16.80
CA ASN A 759 -0.10 -39.87 15.85
C ASN A 759 0.72 -38.64 16.25
N ALA A 760 0.74 -38.31 17.53
CA ALA A 760 1.46 -37.16 18.06
C ALA A 760 2.52 -37.52 19.08
N LYS A 761 3.50 -36.62 19.23
CA LYS A 761 4.50 -36.66 20.30
C LYS A 761 4.75 -35.26 20.84
N LEU A 762 4.81 -35.11 22.16
CA LEU A 762 5.17 -33.87 22.84
C LEU A 762 6.60 -34.00 23.35
N PHE A 763 7.53 -33.29 22.70
CA PHE A 763 8.92 -33.21 23.10
C PHE A 763 9.13 -32.08 24.10
N VAL A 764 9.78 -32.37 25.23
CA VAL A 764 10.13 -31.37 26.24
C VAL A 764 11.65 -31.27 26.32
N LEU A 765 12.19 -30.06 26.20
CA LEU A 765 13.61 -29.77 26.40
C LEU A 765 13.78 -28.82 27.58
N ASP A 766 14.53 -29.25 28.59
CA ASP A 766 14.90 -28.41 29.72
C ASP A 766 16.11 -27.54 29.37
N ASN A 767 15.87 -26.26 29.09
CA ASN A 767 16.88 -25.25 28.77
C ASN A 767 17.42 -24.56 30.04
N GLY A 768 16.90 -24.92 31.22
CA GLY A 768 17.25 -24.35 32.52
C GLY A 768 17.19 -25.40 33.62
N ALA A 769 16.36 -25.16 34.65
CA ALA A 769 16.11 -26.14 35.70
C ALA A 769 15.55 -27.47 35.16
N ASP A 770 15.96 -28.57 35.78
CA ASP A 770 15.46 -29.90 35.47
C ASP A 770 13.98 -30.02 35.89
N THR A 771 13.13 -30.48 34.96
CA THR A 771 11.69 -30.66 35.18
C THR A 771 11.29 -32.11 35.53
N THR A 772 12.26 -33.01 35.75
CA THR A 772 12.05 -34.46 35.95
C THR A 772 11.07 -34.77 37.08
N GLU A 773 11.09 -33.98 38.15
CA GLU A 773 10.27 -34.26 39.33
C GLU A 773 8.76 -34.07 39.11
N TYR A 774 8.35 -33.43 38.01
CA TYR A 774 6.94 -33.11 37.78
C TYR A 774 6.44 -33.19 36.33
N ILE A 775 7.31 -33.48 35.35
CA ILE A 775 6.92 -33.89 34.00
C ILE A 775 7.31 -35.35 33.80
N GLU A 776 6.33 -36.25 33.87
CA GLU A 776 6.55 -37.68 33.67
C GLU A 776 6.63 -38.04 32.18
N GLN A 777 7.58 -38.89 31.83
CA GLN A 777 7.69 -39.47 30.49
C GLN A 777 6.52 -40.43 30.24
N SER A 778 5.97 -40.40 29.03
CA SER A 778 4.85 -41.26 28.61
C SER A 778 4.92 -41.59 27.12
N ASP A 779 3.95 -42.35 26.63
CA ASP A 779 3.83 -42.65 25.19
C ASP A 779 3.65 -41.37 24.37
N LEU A 780 3.01 -40.34 24.93
CA LEU A 780 2.86 -39.04 24.27
C LEU A 780 4.03 -38.10 24.58
N ILE A 781 4.50 -38.04 25.83
CA ILE A 781 5.50 -37.07 26.29
C ILE A 781 6.90 -37.68 26.27
N GLU A 782 7.84 -37.10 25.54
CA GLU A 782 9.25 -37.49 25.54
C GLU A 782 10.14 -36.33 25.95
N ARG A 783 10.91 -36.55 27.02
CA ARG A 783 11.87 -35.58 27.51
C ARG A 783 13.21 -35.77 26.82
N GLN A 784 13.83 -34.67 26.41
CA GLN A 784 15.20 -34.65 25.89
C GLN A 784 16.18 -34.27 26.99
N ALA A 785 17.39 -34.81 26.90
CA ALA A 785 18.45 -34.51 27.86
C ALA A 785 18.74 -32.99 27.88
N PRO A 786 18.98 -32.41 29.08
CA PRO A 786 19.26 -30.98 29.19
C PRO A 786 20.57 -30.64 28.46
N LYS A 787 20.59 -29.47 27.83
CA LYS A 787 21.75 -28.97 27.07
C LYS A 787 22.37 -27.71 27.67
N GLY A 788 21.93 -27.33 28.86
CA GLY A 788 22.12 -25.98 29.38
C GLY A 788 21.25 -24.97 28.62
N ASN A 789 21.44 -23.68 28.88
CA ASN A 789 20.69 -22.63 28.21
C ASN A 789 21.29 -22.32 26.84
N VAL A 790 20.68 -22.87 25.80
CA VAL A 790 21.06 -22.68 24.39
C VAL A 790 20.21 -21.62 23.68
N GLY A 791 19.26 -20.98 24.37
CA GLY A 791 18.31 -20.05 23.76
C GLY A 791 17.08 -20.74 23.15
N PHE A 792 16.15 -19.94 22.62
CA PHE A 792 14.86 -20.44 22.11
C PHE A 792 15.02 -21.19 20.77
N GLY A 793 15.59 -20.52 19.76
CA GLY A 793 15.71 -21.06 18.42
C GLY A 793 16.53 -22.35 18.36
N ALA A 794 17.69 -22.39 19.02
CA ALA A 794 18.53 -23.59 19.08
C ALA A 794 17.85 -24.75 19.82
N GLY A 795 17.09 -24.47 20.89
CA GLY A 795 16.30 -25.48 21.59
C GLY A 795 15.24 -26.11 20.69
N HIS A 796 14.46 -25.28 19.98
CA HIS A 796 13.46 -25.75 19.03
C HIS A 796 14.08 -26.46 17.82
N ASN A 797 15.22 -25.99 17.30
CA ASN A 797 15.96 -26.69 16.24
C ASN A 797 16.35 -28.10 16.66
N HIS A 798 16.80 -28.29 17.91
CA HIS A 798 17.13 -29.61 18.42
C HIS A 798 15.92 -30.55 18.39
N LEU A 799 14.76 -30.07 18.85
CA LEU A 799 13.52 -30.84 18.86
C LEU A 799 13.01 -31.13 17.43
N MET A 800 13.05 -30.13 16.54
CA MET A 800 12.71 -30.30 15.11
C MET A 800 13.59 -31.34 14.43
N LYS A 801 14.92 -31.33 14.67
CA LYS A 801 15.86 -32.32 14.12
C LYS A 801 15.46 -33.74 14.52
N ILE A 802 15.05 -33.96 15.78
CA ILE A 802 14.58 -35.27 16.26
C ILE A 802 13.24 -35.64 15.61
N ALA A 803 12.27 -34.73 15.65
CA ALA A 803 10.94 -34.95 15.10
C ALA A 803 11.00 -35.31 13.61
N PHE A 804 11.68 -34.51 12.79
CA PHE A 804 11.73 -34.74 11.35
C PHE A 804 12.58 -35.96 10.98
N ALA A 805 13.65 -36.28 11.73
CA ALA A 805 14.38 -37.54 11.55
C ALA A 805 13.48 -38.77 11.79
N ARG A 806 12.50 -38.65 12.71
CA ARG A 806 11.50 -39.68 13.01
C ARG A 806 10.25 -39.61 12.14
N GLN A 807 10.32 -38.89 11.02
CA GLN A 807 9.24 -38.80 10.04
C GLN A 807 7.94 -38.19 10.59
N PHE A 808 8.04 -37.20 11.49
CA PHE A 808 6.90 -36.33 11.80
C PHE A 808 6.67 -35.33 10.67
N ASP A 809 5.42 -35.04 10.30
CA ASP A 809 5.10 -34.22 9.12
C ASP A 809 5.07 -32.73 9.46
N VAL A 810 4.58 -32.40 10.65
CA VAL A 810 4.47 -31.04 11.17
C VAL A 810 5.05 -30.96 12.57
N TYR A 811 5.77 -29.87 12.84
CA TYR A 811 6.26 -29.51 14.16
C TYR A 811 5.51 -28.25 14.66
N ILE A 812 4.96 -28.29 15.87
CA ILE A 812 4.29 -27.16 16.51
C ILE A 812 5.16 -26.71 17.70
N ALA A 813 5.77 -25.54 17.57
CA ALA A 813 6.42 -24.86 18.67
C ALA A 813 5.33 -24.27 19.59
N ILE A 814 5.45 -24.48 20.90
CA ILE A 814 4.65 -23.76 21.90
C ILE A 814 5.55 -23.23 23.00
N ASN A 815 5.27 -22.00 23.44
CA ASN A 815 5.88 -21.45 24.64
C ASN A 815 5.37 -22.16 25.90
N PRO A 816 6.25 -22.36 26.91
CA PRO A 816 5.91 -23.07 28.15
C PRO A 816 4.98 -22.28 29.08
N ASP A 817 4.87 -20.96 28.91
CA ASP A 817 4.02 -20.05 29.70
C ASP A 817 2.70 -19.69 28.98
N GLY A 818 2.26 -20.56 28.07
CA GLY A 818 1.00 -20.42 27.34
C GLY A 818 0.13 -21.67 27.36
N ALA A 819 -1.04 -21.56 26.74
CA ALA A 819 -2.02 -22.64 26.64
C ALA A 819 -2.73 -22.61 25.28
N LEU A 820 -2.86 -23.78 24.65
CA LEU A 820 -3.60 -23.92 23.40
C LEU A 820 -5.11 -23.91 23.67
N HIS A 821 -5.88 -23.17 22.88
CA HIS A 821 -7.31 -23.40 22.78
C HIS A 821 -7.58 -24.81 22.22
N PRO A 822 -8.66 -25.52 22.59
CA PRO A 822 -8.95 -26.85 22.07
C PRO A 822 -8.89 -26.94 20.52
N ASP A 823 -9.39 -25.94 19.82
CA ASP A 823 -9.36 -25.91 18.34
C ASP A 823 -8.04 -25.44 17.72
N ALA A 824 -7.04 -25.03 18.52
CA ALA A 824 -5.86 -24.34 17.99
C ALA A 824 -5.06 -25.20 16.98
N ILE A 825 -4.80 -26.46 17.31
CA ILE A 825 -4.07 -27.37 16.40
C ILE A 825 -4.89 -27.65 15.14
N SER A 826 -6.19 -27.92 15.26
CA SER A 826 -7.03 -28.24 14.10
C SER A 826 -7.11 -27.06 13.13
N GLU A 827 -7.26 -25.84 13.63
CA GLU A 827 -7.34 -24.62 12.82
C GLU A 827 -5.98 -24.27 12.18
N MET A 828 -4.85 -24.40 12.89
CA MET A 828 -3.52 -24.24 12.27
C MET A 828 -3.28 -25.24 11.14
N MET A 829 -3.64 -26.50 11.36
CA MET A 829 -3.48 -27.57 10.36
C MET A 829 -4.35 -27.32 9.13
N LYS A 830 -5.62 -26.93 9.30
CA LYS A 830 -6.50 -26.58 8.17
C LYS A 830 -5.93 -25.43 7.33
N THR A 831 -5.47 -24.35 7.96
CA THR A 831 -4.83 -23.24 7.24
C THR A 831 -3.57 -23.67 6.50
N MET A 832 -2.74 -24.53 7.10
CA MET A 832 -1.54 -25.06 6.45
C MET A 832 -1.89 -25.93 5.23
N MET A 833 -2.91 -26.79 5.36
CA MET A 833 -3.36 -27.65 4.27
C MET A 833 -4.06 -26.86 3.15
N ALA A 834 -4.72 -25.75 3.47
CA ALA A 834 -5.29 -24.82 2.48
C ALA A 834 -4.22 -24.20 1.58
N ALA A 835 -3.02 -24.01 2.12
CA ALA A 835 -1.83 -23.63 1.36
C ALA A 835 -1.05 -24.85 0.80
N ASN A 836 -1.69 -26.02 0.67
CA ASN A 836 -1.09 -27.28 0.22
C ASN A 836 0.21 -27.66 0.97
N GLY A 837 0.29 -27.39 2.28
CA GLY A 837 1.49 -27.66 3.09
C GLY A 837 2.66 -26.69 2.84
N ARG A 838 2.45 -25.62 2.06
CA ARG A 838 3.42 -24.56 1.75
C ARG A 838 3.17 -23.30 2.57
N ALA A 839 2.85 -23.45 3.85
CA ALA A 839 2.72 -22.33 4.78
C ALA A 839 3.30 -22.65 6.15
N ILE A 840 3.81 -21.61 6.80
CA ILE A 840 4.06 -21.59 8.24
C ILE A 840 2.91 -20.83 8.88
N VAL A 841 2.30 -21.41 9.93
CA VAL A 841 1.07 -20.89 10.51
C VAL A 841 1.26 -20.59 11.98
N GLU A 842 0.98 -19.35 12.37
CA GLU A 842 0.95 -18.88 13.74
C GLU A 842 -0.46 -18.94 14.32
N ALA A 843 -0.56 -19.36 15.59
CA ALA A 843 -1.75 -19.17 16.40
C ALA A 843 -1.77 -17.76 17.00
N LEU A 844 -2.91 -17.07 16.91
CA LEU A 844 -3.10 -15.72 17.45
C LEU A 844 -2.97 -15.72 18.98
N GLN A 845 -2.09 -14.86 19.50
CA GLN A 845 -1.83 -14.80 20.94
C GLN A 845 -2.83 -13.90 21.67
N PHE A 846 -3.29 -14.31 22.86
CA PHE A 846 -4.19 -13.52 23.71
C PHE A 846 -3.71 -13.58 25.18
N PRO A 847 -3.85 -12.50 25.98
CA PRO A 847 -4.47 -11.20 25.68
C PRO A 847 -3.56 -10.19 24.99
N SER A 848 -2.29 -10.52 24.76
CA SER A 848 -1.36 -9.63 24.08
C SER A 848 -0.86 -10.28 22.80
N GLU A 849 -1.28 -9.70 21.68
CA GLU A 849 -0.81 -10.05 20.34
C GLU A 849 0.54 -9.39 20.07
N HIS A 850 1.36 -10.04 19.24
CA HIS A 850 2.47 -9.33 18.64
C HIS A 850 1.96 -8.20 17.74
N PRO A 851 2.62 -7.03 17.79
CA PRO A 851 2.17 -5.80 17.16
C PRO A 851 2.40 -5.73 15.65
N LYS A 852 1.87 -6.72 14.90
CA LYS A 852 2.07 -6.83 13.45
C LYS A 852 0.74 -6.88 12.70
N PRO A 853 0.68 -6.30 11.49
CA PRO A 853 -0.50 -6.42 10.65
C PRO A 853 -0.60 -7.83 10.07
N TYR A 854 -1.82 -8.33 9.89
CA TYR A 854 -2.12 -9.44 8.99
C TYR A 854 -3.37 -9.11 8.18
N ASP A 855 -3.47 -9.65 6.97
CA ASP A 855 -4.67 -9.49 6.13
C ASP A 855 -5.81 -10.35 6.70
N PRO A 856 -6.97 -9.78 7.10
CA PRO A 856 -8.05 -10.54 7.74
C PRO A 856 -8.79 -11.50 6.78
N HIS A 857 -8.51 -11.43 5.48
CA HIS A 857 -9.10 -12.28 4.45
C HIS A 857 -8.12 -13.34 3.98
N THR A 858 -6.87 -13.00 3.64
CA THR A 858 -5.89 -14.00 3.19
C THR A 858 -5.10 -14.62 4.33
N LEU A 859 -5.17 -14.04 5.53
CA LEU A 859 -4.38 -14.39 6.72
C LEU A 859 -2.88 -14.12 6.58
N ASP A 860 -2.44 -13.49 5.48
CA ASP A 860 -1.02 -13.22 5.24
C ASP A 860 -0.46 -12.22 6.26
N THR A 861 0.73 -12.52 6.76
CA THR A 861 1.43 -11.72 7.77
C THR A 861 2.90 -11.53 7.34
N PRO A 862 3.57 -10.41 7.71
CA PRO A 862 4.98 -10.20 7.34
C PRO A 862 5.94 -11.21 8.00
N TRP A 863 5.58 -11.74 9.18
CA TRP A 863 6.33 -12.75 9.92
C TRP A 863 5.43 -13.45 10.94
N VAL A 864 5.78 -14.67 11.35
CA VAL A 864 5.06 -15.46 12.37
C VAL A 864 5.85 -15.46 13.68
N SER A 865 5.20 -15.36 14.85
CA SER A 865 5.91 -15.39 16.13
C SER A 865 6.21 -16.81 16.58
N GLY A 866 7.35 -16.97 17.24
CA GLY A 866 7.77 -18.23 17.86
C GLY A 866 6.86 -18.71 19.00
N ALA A 867 5.97 -17.87 19.53
CA ALA A 867 5.18 -18.19 20.72
C ALA A 867 4.28 -19.43 20.54
N CYS A 868 3.62 -19.54 19.38
CA CYS A 868 2.90 -20.74 18.98
C CYS A 868 2.81 -20.82 17.46
N LEU A 869 3.54 -21.77 16.88
CA LEU A 869 3.93 -21.76 15.47
C LEU A 869 3.99 -23.18 14.91
N ALA A 870 3.25 -23.45 13.84
CA ALA A 870 3.25 -24.71 13.10
C ALA A 870 4.16 -24.65 11.87
N VAL A 871 5.13 -25.56 11.81
CA VAL A 871 6.19 -25.65 10.81
C VAL A 871 6.08 -26.98 10.05
N PRO A 872 5.83 -26.98 8.73
CA PRO A 872 5.89 -28.21 7.95
C PRO A 872 7.34 -28.68 7.80
N ARG A 873 7.57 -30.00 7.72
CA ARG A 873 8.91 -30.58 7.52
C ARG A 873 9.68 -29.93 6.37
N ALA A 874 9.00 -29.68 5.26
CA ALA A 874 9.59 -29.06 4.08
C ALA A 874 10.16 -27.65 4.36
N ALA A 875 9.57 -26.88 5.29
CA ALA A 875 10.09 -25.58 5.67
C ALA A 875 11.39 -25.73 6.46
N PHE A 876 11.45 -26.67 7.39
CA PHE A 876 12.68 -26.99 8.12
C PHE A 876 13.79 -27.49 7.19
N GLU A 877 13.49 -28.40 6.26
CA GLU A 877 14.46 -28.92 5.29
C GLU A 877 15.01 -27.82 4.37
N ALA A 878 14.18 -26.84 3.99
CA ALA A 878 14.60 -25.75 3.13
C ALA A 878 15.45 -24.70 3.85
N THR A 879 15.21 -24.48 5.14
CA THR A 879 15.76 -23.34 5.89
C THR A 879 16.78 -23.74 6.97
N ALA A 880 16.89 -25.02 7.29
CA ALA A 880 17.57 -25.56 8.48
C ALA A 880 17.01 -25.06 9.83
N GLY A 881 15.77 -24.56 9.86
CA GLY A 881 15.12 -24.06 11.07
C GLY A 881 15.51 -22.63 11.44
N PHE A 882 15.50 -22.32 12.74
CA PHE A 882 15.94 -21.03 13.27
C PHE A 882 17.45 -20.84 13.08
N ASP A 883 17.90 -19.60 12.87
CA ASP A 883 19.33 -19.32 12.85
C ASP A 883 19.86 -19.25 14.30
N GLU A 884 20.80 -20.14 14.62
CA GLU A 884 21.35 -20.30 15.98
C GLU A 884 22.33 -19.16 16.37
N THR A 885 22.65 -18.22 15.48
CA THR A 885 23.33 -16.97 15.86
C THR A 885 22.47 -16.07 16.75
N PHE A 886 21.15 -16.21 16.67
CA PHE A 886 20.20 -15.55 17.56
C PHE A 886 20.01 -16.42 18.81
N PHE A 887 20.49 -15.94 19.95
CA PHE A 887 20.23 -16.60 21.21
C PHE A 887 18.75 -16.46 21.62
N MET A 888 18.17 -15.27 21.43
CA MET A 888 16.75 -14.98 21.68
C MET A 888 16.35 -13.67 21.01
N TYR A 889 15.08 -13.57 20.61
CA TYR A 889 14.51 -12.51 19.79
C TYR A 889 15.07 -12.43 18.36
N CYS A 890 14.19 -12.06 17.42
CA CYS A 890 14.45 -11.95 15.98
C CYS A 890 14.70 -13.28 15.23
N GLU A 891 14.88 -14.41 15.92
CA GLU A 891 15.04 -15.72 15.30
C GLU A 891 13.80 -16.14 14.50
N ASP A 892 12.61 -15.78 14.98
CA ASP A 892 11.32 -16.06 14.36
C ASP A 892 11.06 -15.16 13.15
N VAL A 893 11.43 -13.88 13.24
CA VAL A 893 11.43 -12.94 12.11
C VAL A 893 12.37 -13.41 11.00
N ASP A 894 13.62 -13.72 11.34
CA ASP A 894 14.61 -14.23 10.39
C ASP A 894 14.14 -15.55 9.74
N PHE A 895 13.65 -16.49 10.54
CA PHE A 895 13.11 -17.75 10.04
C PHE A 895 11.93 -17.54 9.10
N SER A 896 11.01 -16.63 9.43
CA SER A 896 9.86 -16.27 8.60
C SER A 896 10.31 -15.74 7.23
N TRP A 897 11.25 -14.81 7.20
CA TRP A 897 11.72 -14.22 5.96
C TRP A 897 12.51 -15.21 5.10
N ARG A 898 13.35 -16.07 5.71
CA ARG A 898 14.02 -17.16 4.99
C ARG A 898 13.00 -18.16 4.43
N ALA A 899 11.99 -18.54 5.21
CA ALA A 899 10.92 -19.41 4.73
C ALA A 899 10.18 -18.79 3.53
N LYS A 900 9.90 -17.49 3.57
CA LYS A 900 9.31 -16.77 2.45
C LYS A 900 10.21 -16.80 1.21
N ALA A 901 11.51 -16.60 1.38
CA ALA A 901 12.50 -16.74 0.31
C ALA A 901 12.64 -18.18 -0.24
N HIS A 902 12.09 -19.18 0.45
CA HIS A 902 11.97 -20.56 -0.01
C HIS A 902 10.55 -20.94 -0.49
N GLY A 903 9.68 -19.94 -0.71
CA GLY A 903 8.35 -20.13 -1.26
C GLY A 903 7.31 -20.64 -0.26
N PHE A 904 7.46 -20.35 1.03
CA PHE A 904 6.42 -20.60 2.03
C PHE A 904 5.60 -19.34 2.28
N ALA A 905 4.27 -19.49 2.35
CA ALA A 905 3.40 -18.44 2.85
C ALA A 905 3.53 -18.33 4.38
N LEU A 906 3.28 -17.12 4.90
CA LEU A 906 3.31 -16.82 6.33
C LEU A 906 1.90 -16.43 6.74
N LYS A 907 1.29 -17.17 7.66
CA LYS A 907 -0.13 -17.01 8.01
C LYS A 907 -0.32 -16.81 9.51
N THR A 908 -1.14 -15.84 9.90
CA THR A 908 -1.67 -15.73 11.28
C THR A 908 -3.13 -16.17 11.27
N ASN A 909 -3.46 -17.27 11.95
CA ASN A 909 -4.84 -17.77 12.00
C ASN A 909 -5.56 -17.27 13.28
N PRO A 910 -6.58 -16.41 13.17
CA PRO A 910 -7.32 -15.88 14.33
C PRO A 910 -8.27 -16.89 15.00
N ARG A 911 -8.57 -18.02 14.35
CA ARG A 911 -9.34 -19.13 14.96
C ARG A 911 -8.44 -20.09 15.75
N ALA A 912 -7.14 -20.08 15.47
CA ALA A 912 -6.15 -20.79 16.27
C ALA A 912 -5.70 -19.90 17.42
N LEU A 913 -6.35 -20.00 18.59
CA LEU A 913 -6.02 -19.16 19.75
C LEU A 913 -4.96 -19.80 20.63
N PHE A 914 -4.00 -18.97 21.06
CA PHE A 914 -2.98 -19.34 22.04
C PHE A 914 -3.00 -18.33 23.19
N PHE A 915 -3.38 -18.79 24.38
CA PHE A 915 -3.22 -17.98 25.58
C PHE A 915 -1.73 -17.86 25.88
N HIS A 916 -1.25 -16.64 26.09
CA HIS A 916 0.15 -16.37 26.39
C HIS A 916 0.23 -15.38 27.55
N SER A 917 0.83 -15.80 28.67
CA SER A 917 0.78 -15.07 29.95
C SER A 917 1.54 -13.74 29.95
N VAL A 918 2.11 -13.32 28.82
CA VAL A 918 2.97 -12.14 28.69
C VAL A 918 2.14 -10.87 28.62
N THR A 919 1.56 -10.51 29.77
CA THR A 919 1.06 -9.17 30.05
C THR A 919 1.95 -8.56 31.13
N ASN A 920 2.55 -7.40 30.88
CA ASN A 920 3.26 -6.59 31.88
C ASN A 920 4.65 -7.08 32.37
N ARG A 921 5.39 -7.89 31.60
CA ARG A 921 6.82 -8.08 31.93
C ARG A 921 7.55 -6.75 31.79
N LYS A 922 8.07 -6.20 32.90
CA LYS A 922 8.95 -5.03 32.87
C LYS A 922 10.17 -5.38 32.03
N MET A 923 10.43 -4.59 30.99
CA MET A 923 11.63 -4.74 30.17
C MET A 923 12.85 -4.51 31.08
N THR A 924 13.60 -5.57 31.35
CA THR A 924 14.85 -5.46 32.11
C THR A 924 15.95 -4.94 31.19
N PRO A 925 17.02 -4.31 31.73
CA PRO A 925 18.18 -3.93 30.92
C PRO A 925 18.76 -5.11 30.14
N ALA A 926 18.83 -6.31 30.73
CA ALA A 926 19.31 -7.52 30.07
C ALA A 926 18.41 -7.97 28.91
N THR A 927 17.07 -7.91 29.10
CA THR A 927 16.11 -8.20 28.03
C THR A 927 16.25 -7.23 26.87
N LEU A 928 16.38 -5.94 27.18
CA LEU A 928 16.55 -4.90 26.18
C LEU A 928 17.86 -5.04 25.42
N GLU A 929 18.96 -5.34 26.11
CA GLU A 929 20.25 -5.64 25.49
C GLU A 929 20.12 -6.81 24.50
N MET A 930 19.43 -7.89 24.90
CA MET A 930 19.22 -9.05 24.04
C MET A 930 18.42 -8.70 22.77
N ILE A 931 17.33 -7.93 22.90
CA ILE A 931 16.53 -7.46 21.76
C ILE A 931 17.39 -6.63 20.80
N LEU A 932 18.14 -5.66 21.33
CA LEU A 932 18.96 -4.75 20.51
C LEU A 932 20.12 -5.48 19.83
N ARG A 933 20.78 -6.41 20.53
CA ARG A 933 21.85 -7.24 19.97
C ARG A 933 21.33 -8.14 18.84
N SER A 934 20.17 -8.76 19.04
CA SER A 934 19.51 -9.56 17.99
C SER A 934 19.04 -8.67 16.83
N GLY A 935 18.50 -7.48 17.10
CA GLY A 935 18.15 -6.51 16.05
C GLY A 935 19.35 -6.10 15.20
N TYR A 936 20.51 -5.86 15.82
CA TYR A 936 21.77 -5.60 15.12
C TYR A 936 22.19 -6.78 14.22
N ILE A 937 22.13 -8.01 14.73
CA ILE A 937 22.46 -9.22 13.95
C ILE A 937 21.49 -9.38 12.77
N LEU A 938 20.18 -9.20 12.99
CA LEU A 938 19.16 -9.26 11.95
C LEU A 938 19.42 -8.23 10.85
N ALA A 939 19.68 -6.98 11.24
CA ALA A 939 19.97 -5.90 10.30
C ALA A 939 21.18 -6.22 9.41
N LYS A 940 22.27 -6.67 10.04
CA LYS A 940 23.51 -7.04 9.35
C LYS A 940 23.29 -8.22 8.41
N LYS A 941 22.61 -9.27 8.88
CA LYS A 941 22.28 -10.46 8.09
C LYS A 941 21.49 -10.13 6.82
N TRP A 942 20.51 -9.23 6.95
CA TRP A 942 19.60 -8.84 5.87
C TRP A 942 20.05 -7.62 5.07
N ASN A 943 21.31 -7.18 5.25
CA ASN A 943 21.92 -6.05 4.55
C ASN A 943 21.15 -4.72 4.73
N ALA A 944 20.53 -4.51 5.90
CA ALA A 944 19.78 -3.30 6.24
C ALA A 944 20.69 -2.28 6.95
N PHE A 945 21.54 -1.61 6.17
CA PHE A 945 22.61 -0.75 6.69
C PHE A 945 22.13 0.36 7.64
N GLU A 946 21.05 1.07 7.29
CA GLU A 946 20.50 2.16 8.12
C GLU A 946 20.05 1.63 9.49
N PHE A 947 19.29 0.55 9.47
CA PHE A 947 18.79 -0.10 10.68
C PHE A 947 19.93 -0.74 11.51
N GLU A 948 20.97 -1.27 10.85
CA GLU A 948 22.18 -1.77 11.52
C GLU A 948 22.87 -0.65 12.30
N GLN A 949 23.03 0.53 11.71
CA GLN A 949 23.66 1.67 12.39
C GLN A 949 22.79 2.18 13.54
N GLU A 950 21.46 2.23 13.38
CA GLU A 950 20.53 2.61 14.45
C GLU A 950 20.66 1.69 15.67
N MET A 951 20.67 0.37 15.46
CA MET A 951 20.84 -0.61 16.54
C MET A 951 22.22 -0.51 17.19
N LYS A 952 23.28 -0.32 16.39
CA LYS A 952 24.65 -0.14 16.88
C LYS A 952 24.76 1.09 17.78
N LEU A 953 24.22 2.23 17.35
CA LEU A 953 24.18 3.46 18.14
C LEU A 953 23.43 3.26 19.45
N THR A 954 22.24 2.67 19.40
CA THR A 954 21.40 2.43 20.58
C THR A 954 22.10 1.51 21.59
N LEU A 955 22.84 0.49 21.12
CA LEU A 955 23.65 -0.37 21.99
C LEU A 955 24.76 0.42 22.69
N VAL A 956 25.49 1.27 21.95
CA VAL A 956 26.57 2.10 22.50
C VAL A 956 26.04 3.13 23.50
N GLU A 957 24.96 3.85 23.17
CA GLU A 957 24.34 4.84 24.06
C GLU A 957 23.88 4.25 25.40
N ARG A 958 23.52 2.97 25.40
CA ARG A 958 23.07 2.23 26.60
C ARG A 958 24.19 1.49 27.32
N ASN A 959 25.45 1.66 26.89
CA ASN A 959 26.62 0.91 27.39
C ASN A 959 26.47 -0.62 27.28
N PHE A 960 25.76 -1.10 26.25
CA PHE A 960 25.65 -2.52 25.94
C PHE A 960 26.72 -2.97 24.95
N VAL A 961 27.04 -4.27 24.96
CA VAL A 961 28.09 -4.81 24.09
C VAL A 961 27.57 -4.99 22.67
N VAL A 962 28.19 -4.29 21.71
CA VAL A 962 27.92 -4.50 20.28
C VAL A 962 28.41 -5.90 19.88
N PRO A 963 27.58 -6.75 19.26
CA PRO A 963 27.99 -8.07 18.83
C PRO A 963 29.18 -8.01 17.84
N SER A 964 30.28 -8.68 18.17
CA SER A 964 31.43 -8.88 17.28
C SER A 964 31.33 -10.15 16.42
N VAL A 965 30.18 -10.84 16.50
CA VAL A 965 29.95 -12.12 15.83
C VAL A 965 29.99 -11.91 14.31
N ALA A 966 30.68 -12.81 13.60
CA ALA A 966 30.60 -12.88 12.15
C ALA A 966 29.19 -13.32 11.77
N VAL A 967 28.47 -12.45 11.05
CA VAL A 967 27.09 -12.70 10.62
C VAL A 967 27.12 -13.12 9.16
N GLU A 968 26.62 -14.31 8.86
CA GLU A 968 26.42 -14.76 7.47
C GLU A 968 25.26 -13.96 6.87
N THR A 969 25.53 -13.22 5.80
CA THR A 969 24.52 -12.42 5.11
C THR A 969 23.69 -13.27 4.18
N VAL A 970 22.38 -13.00 4.11
CA VAL A 970 21.53 -13.61 3.08
C VAL A 970 21.87 -13.07 1.68
N PRO A 971 21.52 -13.80 0.60
CA PRO A 971 21.63 -13.28 -0.76
C PRO A 971 20.94 -11.92 -0.90
N LYS A 972 21.55 -11.03 -1.68
CA LYS A 972 21.09 -9.64 -1.82
C LYS A 972 19.64 -9.56 -2.35
N GLU A 973 19.24 -10.50 -3.19
CA GLU A 973 17.90 -10.60 -3.77
C GLU A 973 16.80 -10.84 -2.73
N TRP A 974 17.15 -11.36 -1.54
CA TRP A 974 16.20 -11.67 -0.48
C TRP A 974 15.82 -10.43 0.32
N SER A 975 16.59 -9.34 0.23
CA SER A 975 16.37 -8.12 1.01
C SER A 975 14.98 -7.52 0.80
N GLN A 976 14.32 -7.83 -0.32
CA GLN A 976 12.93 -7.40 -0.60
C GLN A 976 11.87 -7.98 0.34
N TYR A 977 12.16 -9.06 1.08
CA TYR A 977 11.26 -9.62 2.08
C TYR A 977 11.45 -9.01 3.47
N ALA A 978 12.62 -8.42 3.70
CA ALA A 978 12.90 -7.75 4.96
C ALA A 978 12.20 -6.41 5.00
N ASP A 979 11.37 -6.23 6.02
CA ASP A 979 10.66 -4.98 6.28
C ASP A 979 11.02 -4.49 7.69
N PHE A 980 11.91 -3.51 7.77
CA PHE A 980 12.31 -2.91 9.04
C PHE A 980 11.42 -1.73 9.45
N THR A 981 10.46 -1.32 8.62
CA THR A 981 9.63 -0.12 8.86
C THR A 981 8.60 -0.29 9.98
N HIS A 982 8.26 -1.54 10.32
CA HIS A 982 7.24 -1.87 11.31
C HIS A 982 7.71 -2.83 12.42
N GLN A 983 9.00 -3.18 12.48
CA GLN A 983 9.42 -4.41 13.17
C GLN A 983 10.13 -4.25 14.52
N PHE A 984 10.20 -3.04 15.07
CA PHE A 984 10.59 -2.81 16.47
C PHE A 984 9.65 -1.87 17.22
N SER A 985 8.61 -1.36 16.57
CA SER A 985 7.56 -0.59 17.22
C SER A 985 6.48 -1.53 17.73
N PHE A 986 6.29 -1.56 19.05
CA PHE A 986 5.09 -2.15 19.64
C PHE A 986 3.87 -1.31 19.24
N SER A 987 3.18 -1.69 18.17
CA SER A 987 1.79 -1.26 17.92
C SER A 987 0.99 -1.44 19.20
N ASN A 988 0.05 -0.53 19.44
CA ASN A 988 -0.85 -0.65 20.59
C ASN A 988 -1.52 -2.04 20.56
N PRO A 989 -1.61 -2.73 21.71
CA PRO A 989 -2.40 -3.95 21.83
C PRO A 989 -3.82 -3.71 21.30
N ARG A 990 -4.39 -4.65 20.55
CA ARG A 990 -5.78 -4.56 20.06
C ARG A 990 -6.82 -4.77 21.16
N TRP A 991 -6.39 -5.23 22.34
CA TRP A 991 -7.21 -5.64 23.48
C TRP A 991 -7.18 -4.61 24.61
#